data_AF-A0A1J5IZ20-F1
#
_entry.id   AF-A0A1J5IZ20-F1
#
_cell.length_a   1.000
_cell.length_b   1.000
_cell.length_c   1.000
_cell.angle_alpha   90.00
_cell.angle_beta   90.00
_cell.angle_gamma   90.00
#
_symmetry.space_group_name_H-M   'P 1'
#
loop_
_entity.id
_entity.type
_entity.pdbx_description
1 polymer ?
#
loop_
_entity_poly.entity_id
_entity_poly.type
_entity_poly.pdbx_seq_one_letter_code
_entity_poly.pdbx_strand_id
1 'polypeptide(L)'
;MRGLLDTRNTSESIRVIRNRENLGFAKACNQGIRSARGHFVLLLNNDTVVTAGWLDALLVEMEQNKKVGIAGSCLLYPGSTRIQHVGVSVGWHNGVLFPYHVHRLRKVEHVPDALRSRKLKAVTGACMLVRREILDVVPGFDEIYLNGYEDIDFCFQALKAGFDIHYCGKSQVYHHESMSKGRHDRDGENLWRLNKKWNGIVEPDEDEMTTHAALREIAAREELQRNPDSYKCISMLQGISLERGDYDEARECRMGRLPAVPVVTIVIPTYNNLALTTQCLKSIRDTTSGIPFEIICVDNASSDGTVEFLKREESLNKLVLVSNGQNLGFAKACNQGAKLALGKYLVFLNNDIIALDGWLREMLKCMDGDASVGMVGSKLLYPQGTVQHAGVAFGEDGIPFHIYRFADPEAAYVNRTRELSAVTGACFLVRREVFSKLGGFDEKYENGLEDIDFCLRIREQALRILYCPTSVLYHMESVSEGRFNKTLDNCRYFSAKWGRGLNADDERICAEDGTDIRRIRHLEASMRQGMGYSRKTVIDYRIDSTPLCEQLTASRDLTTPNPSSNKASLLSIVILSLNQSEWTRACLESIRKHSTLPYEIILVDNGSSSRTISALLDFTVNDPRISVILNARNKGFAGGNNQGMALAQGDYILLLNNDTLVTAEWLEGLVKVFADYPKVGIVGPMSNHVAGPQLVESARYGNITEMEAFASRWRKDNCGTTFSVPAVIGFCMLVRRRVIDAIGGLDELFGVGNFEDIDYCYRAFLADHEIRVARDVFIHHQGSLTFKAENVDYVRLMKKNWELFKAKWGLDPGLALARGQRTVVLNKERALRQTIALPDLRETHEYDAEMKLWRGRSTKAYPLNKTGRKAGLPVERESRGGIATTAESLSASAFQPPVTANNPMPRISIIIPTYQNVDLTRQCLHGILHNKADIPCEIIVVDNHSTDGTELYLREMQSKGILRALFNPMNAGFARACNQGAQVAQCPFLLFLNNDTFPMKGWMQSLLQIALRDENAAIIGSKLLYPDGKVQHAGMELIHYDKGRKLARPVPGHPHRFADSNAAEVNQYREPDMVTGACILVRKEVFFLLGGFDEVYRNGVEDVDLCLRARCAGYKVVYQPESVVFHYEGQSPGRFDKEPVCKNLSIYFARWGNQFGTDGRLLIPQPPRIIRSQTSLLVGDHGGPSMAPGPSSGSNGEGLRICLSRFSK
;
A
#
# COMPACT_ATOMS: atom_id res chain seq x y z
N MET A 1 58.12 -2.08 -18.91
CA MET A 1 58.56 -1.59 -20.23
C MET A 1 58.90 -0.08 -20.23
N ARG A 2 59.74 0.46 -19.34
CA ARG A 2 60.19 1.87 -19.43
C ARG A 2 61.48 2.09 -20.23
N GLY A 3 62.21 1.02 -20.58
CA GLY A 3 63.47 1.10 -21.36
C GLY A 3 63.39 0.80 -22.85
N LEU A 4 62.20 0.54 -23.42
CA LEU A 4 62.04 0.09 -24.83
C LEU A 4 61.51 1.17 -25.79
N LEU A 5 61.14 2.36 -25.30
CA LEU A 5 60.51 3.42 -26.10
C LEU A 5 61.32 4.73 -26.19
N ASP A 6 62.59 4.68 -25.75
CA ASP A 6 63.49 5.83 -25.65
C ASP A 6 64.74 5.72 -26.56
N THR A 7 64.78 4.71 -27.44
CA THR A 7 65.85 4.56 -28.43
C THR A 7 65.43 5.07 -29.79
N ARG A 8 66.27 5.96 -30.37
CA ARG A 8 66.14 6.58 -31.70
C ARG A 8 66.36 5.57 -32.84
N ASN A 9 65.50 4.56 -32.95
CA ASN A 9 65.52 3.56 -34.03
C ASN A 9 64.09 3.13 -34.38
N THR A 10 63.33 4.04 -35.02
CA THR A 10 62.16 3.64 -35.81
C THR A 10 62.66 3.19 -37.18
N SER A 11 62.59 1.89 -37.47
CA SER A 11 62.69 1.39 -38.85
C SER A 11 61.60 2.01 -39.72
N GLU A 12 61.82 2.11 -41.03
CA GLU A 12 60.84 2.67 -41.98
C GLU A 12 59.45 2.01 -41.88
N SER A 13 59.41 0.75 -41.42
CA SER A 13 58.20 -0.05 -41.25
C SER A 13 57.35 0.29 -40.01
N ILE A 14 57.85 1.05 -39.03
CA ILE A 14 57.14 1.33 -37.77
C ILE A 14 56.99 2.83 -37.53
N ARG A 15 55.75 3.33 -37.67
CA ARG A 15 55.39 4.73 -37.38
C ARG A 15 54.63 4.84 -36.06
N VAL A 16 55.21 5.52 -35.07
CA VAL A 16 54.57 5.78 -33.77
C VAL A 16 53.84 7.13 -33.80
N ILE A 17 52.53 7.13 -33.54
CA ILE A 17 51.73 8.34 -33.32
C ILE A 17 51.63 8.56 -31.81
N ARG A 18 52.13 9.69 -31.31
CA ARG A 18 52.07 10.05 -29.88
C ARG A 18 51.04 11.16 -29.66
N ASN A 19 49.98 10.85 -28.91
CA ASN A 19 48.97 11.82 -28.50
C ASN A 19 49.37 12.52 -27.18
N ARG A 20 49.00 13.79 -27.03
CA ARG A 20 49.29 14.59 -25.82
C ARG A 20 48.31 14.36 -24.68
N GLU A 21 47.14 13.81 -25.01
CA GLU A 21 46.03 13.52 -24.10
C GLU A 21 45.44 12.15 -24.45
N ASN A 22 44.63 11.57 -23.57
CA ASN A 22 43.93 10.31 -23.86
C ASN A 22 42.72 10.60 -24.76
N LEU A 23 42.81 10.20 -26.02
CA LEU A 23 41.76 10.40 -27.02
C LEU A 23 40.67 9.30 -27.00
N GLY A 24 40.84 8.25 -26.19
CA GLY A 24 40.02 7.03 -26.30
C GLY A 24 40.38 6.15 -27.49
N PHE A 25 39.80 4.95 -27.55
CA PHE A 25 40.14 3.94 -28.56
C PHE A 25 39.70 4.37 -29.97
N ALA A 26 38.44 4.72 -30.18
CA ALA A 26 37.88 5.08 -31.50
C ALA A 26 38.73 6.14 -32.23
N LYS A 27 38.98 7.27 -31.56
CA LYS A 27 39.73 8.40 -32.13
C LYS A 27 41.21 8.09 -32.37
N ALA A 28 41.85 7.30 -31.50
CA ALA A 28 43.22 6.84 -31.71
C ALA A 28 43.32 5.85 -32.88
N CYS A 29 42.41 4.88 -32.97
CA CYS A 29 42.32 3.94 -34.09
C CYS A 29 42.11 4.69 -35.42
N ASN A 30 41.22 5.69 -35.47
CA ASN A 30 41.01 6.51 -36.67
C ASN A 30 42.28 7.27 -37.12
N GLN A 31 43.14 7.74 -36.20
CA GLN A 31 44.44 8.33 -36.58
C GLN A 31 45.39 7.29 -37.22
N GLY A 32 45.40 6.07 -36.70
CA GLY A 32 46.15 4.95 -37.27
C GLY A 32 45.65 4.56 -38.66
N ILE A 33 44.33 4.39 -38.80
CA ILE A 33 43.65 4.07 -40.07
C ILE A 33 43.97 5.10 -41.15
N ARG A 34 43.85 6.41 -40.84
CA ARG A 34 44.21 7.51 -41.75
C ARG A 34 45.69 7.49 -42.17
N SER A 35 46.56 6.89 -41.37
CA SER A 35 48.00 6.77 -41.64
C SER A 35 48.40 5.49 -42.39
N ALA A 36 47.52 4.47 -42.40
CA ALA A 36 47.78 3.18 -43.03
C ALA A 36 47.67 3.27 -44.56
N ARG A 37 48.54 2.54 -45.28
CA ARG A 37 48.61 2.53 -46.76
C ARG A 37 48.23 1.20 -47.42
N GLY A 38 48.03 0.13 -46.65
CA GLY A 38 47.68 -1.19 -47.19
C GLY A 38 46.27 -1.26 -47.79
N HIS A 39 46.06 -2.25 -48.67
CA HIS A 39 44.74 -2.63 -49.20
C HIS A 39 43.81 -3.21 -48.13
N PHE A 40 44.40 -3.83 -47.10
CA PHE A 40 43.72 -4.17 -45.85
C PHE A 40 44.35 -3.36 -44.71
N VAL A 41 43.54 -3.03 -43.71
CA VAL A 41 43.96 -2.34 -42.49
C VAL A 41 43.68 -3.28 -41.32
N LEU A 42 44.75 -3.68 -40.64
CA LEU A 42 44.69 -4.53 -39.45
C LEU A 42 44.65 -3.65 -38.19
N LEU A 43 43.67 -3.93 -37.33
CA LEU A 43 43.58 -3.44 -35.97
C LEU A 43 43.94 -4.59 -35.04
N LEU A 44 44.93 -4.36 -34.18
CA LEU A 44 45.48 -5.35 -33.27
C LEU A 44 45.83 -4.65 -31.96
N ASN A 45 45.26 -5.10 -30.85
CA ASN A 45 45.61 -4.54 -29.55
C ASN A 45 47.04 -4.92 -29.15
N ASN A 46 47.68 -4.06 -28.36
CA ASN A 46 49.05 -4.26 -27.86
C ASN A 46 49.15 -5.33 -26.75
N ASP A 47 48.03 -5.90 -26.33
CA ASP A 47 47.90 -7.03 -25.40
C ASP A 47 47.46 -8.33 -26.12
N THR A 48 47.54 -8.38 -27.46
CA THR A 48 47.33 -9.58 -28.29
C THR A 48 48.66 -10.23 -28.71
N VAL A 49 48.80 -11.53 -28.46
CA VAL A 49 49.90 -12.41 -28.89
C VAL A 49 49.41 -13.29 -30.05
N VAL A 50 50.06 -13.19 -31.21
CA VAL A 50 49.62 -13.85 -32.45
C VAL A 50 50.28 -15.23 -32.65
N THR A 51 49.58 -16.18 -33.31
CA THR A 51 50.15 -17.51 -33.63
C THR A 51 50.80 -17.53 -35.01
N ALA A 52 51.45 -18.63 -35.40
CA ALA A 52 51.90 -18.80 -36.80
C ALA A 52 50.69 -18.93 -37.75
N GLY A 53 50.79 -18.35 -38.96
CA GLY A 53 49.78 -18.46 -40.03
C GLY A 53 48.45 -17.69 -39.82
N TRP A 54 48.31 -16.98 -38.69
CA TRP A 54 47.06 -16.28 -38.33
C TRP A 54 46.62 -15.24 -39.37
N LEU A 55 47.55 -14.39 -39.83
CA LEU A 55 47.26 -13.31 -40.76
C LEU A 55 46.97 -13.85 -42.17
N ASP A 56 47.67 -14.90 -42.58
CA ASP A 56 47.43 -15.58 -43.86
C ASP A 56 46.01 -16.16 -43.90
N ALA A 57 45.54 -16.74 -42.78
CA ALA A 57 44.18 -17.24 -42.66
C ALA A 57 43.12 -16.12 -42.79
N LEU A 58 43.35 -14.94 -42.20
CA LEU A 58 42.48 -13.77 -42.38
C LEU A 58 42.51 -13.24 -43.82
N LEU A 59 43.69 -13.14 -44.43
CA LEU A 59 43.84 -12.66 -45.81
C LEU A 59 43.13 -13.59 -46.80
N VAL A 60 43.30 -14.91 -46.66
CA VAL A 60 42.61 -15.92 -47.48
C VAL A 60 41.09 -15.80 -47.34
N GLU A 61 40.55 -15.63 -46.12
CA GLU A 61 39.11 -15.41 -45.90
C GLU A 61 38.61 -14.15 -46.61
N MET A 62 39.37 -13.05 -46.54
CA MET A 62 39.05 -11.78 -47.19
C MET A 62 39.16 -11.83 -48.71
N GLU A 63 40.09 -12.63 -49.27
CA GLU A 63 40.25 -12.75 -50.72
C GLU A 63 39.25 -13.71 -51.36
N GLN A 64 38.82 -14.76 -50.64
CA GLN A 64 37.84 -15.74 -51.11
C GLN A 64 36.44 -15.14 -51.35
N ASN A 65 36.05 -14.11 -50.61
CA ASN A 65 34.78 -13.41 -50.82
C ASN A 65 34.96 -11.88 -50.71
N LYS A 66 34.88 -11.20 -51.86
CA LYS A 66 35.00 -9.73 -51.93
C LYS A 66 33.92 -8.97 -51.14
N LYS A 67 32.77 -9.58 -50.82
CA LYS A 67 31.78 -8.96 -49.92
C LYS A 67 32.24 -8.90 -48.46
N VAL A 68 33.19 -9.75 -48.04
CA VAL A 68 33.72 -9.69 -46.68
C VAL A 68 34.48 -8.39 -46.53
N GLY A 69 33.93 -7.51 -45.71
CA GLY A 69 34.51 -6.22 -45.40
C GLY A 69 35.37 -6.25 -44.14
N ILE A 70 34.95 -7.01 -43.14
CA ILE A 70 35.67 -7.13 -41.87
C ILE A 70 35.79 -8.59 -41.48
N ALA A 71 37.00 -9.05 -41.17
CA ALA A 71 37.28 -10.39 -40.66
C ALA A 71 37.93 -10.33 -39.26
N GLY A 72 37.47 -11.16 -38.33
CA GLY A 72 38.03 -11.29 -36.99
C GLY A 72 38.59 -12.70 -36.72
N SER A 73 39.58 -12.77 -35.82
CA SER A 73 40.23 -14.03 -35.40
C SER A 73 39.47 -14.77 -34.29
N CYS A 74 39.79 -16.06 -34.12
CA CYS A 74 39.57 -16.77 -32.87
C CYS A 74 40.47 -16.20 -31.78
N LEU A 75 39.87 -15.49 -30.83
CA LEU A 75 40.58 -15.05 -29.63
C LEU A 75 40.61 -16.21 -28.64
N LEU A 76 41.77 -16.48 -28.05
CA LEU A 76 42.02 -17.51 -27.04
C LEU A 76 42.54 -16.87 -25.75
N TYR A 77 42.34 -17.53 -24.61
CA TYR A 77 43.00 -17.13 -23.37
C TYR A 77 44.48 -17.54 -23.36
N PRO A 78 45.41 -16.63 -23.04
CA PRO A 78 46.84 -16.95 -22.96
C PRO A 78 47.13 -18.18 -22.11
N GLY A 79 47.92 -19.12 -22.65
CA GLY A 79 48.27 -20.37 -21.96
C GLY A 79 47.15 -21.43 -21.91
N SER A 80 46.11 -21.33 -22.74
CA SER A 80 44.95 -22.24 -22.72
C SER A 80 44.39 -22.52 -24.13
N THR A 81 43.76 -23.68 -24.33
CA THR A 81 42.96 -23.97 -25.55
C THR A 81 41.53 -23.43 -25.48
N ARG A 82 41.24 -22.57 -24.49
CA ARG A 82 39.91 -21.95 -24.32
C ARG A 82 39.75 -20.69 -25.15
N ILE A 83 38.62 -20.66 -25.86
CA ILE A 83 38.09 -19.54 -26.63
C ILE A 83 37.78 -18.37 -25.69
N GLN A 84 38.31 -17.19 -25.97
CA GLN A 84 37.82 -15.94 -25.38
C GLN A 84 36.53 -15.50 -26.07
N HIS A 85 36.45 -15.57 -27.41
CA HIS A 85 35.21 -15.65 -28.19
C HIS A 85 35.52 -15.92 -29.67
N VAL A 86 34.51 -16.39 -30.41
CA VAL A 86 34.56 -16.59 -31.88
C VAL A 86 33.76 -15.50 -32.62
N GLY A 87 34.06 -14.24 -32.31
CA GLY A 87 33.25 -13.10 -32.76
C GLY A 87 32.02 -12.81 -31.89
N VAL A 88 31.08 -12.02 -32.41
CA VAL A 88 29.96 -11.43 -31.66
C VAL A 88 28.62 -11.64 -32.39
N SER A 89 27.63 -12.13 -31.63
CA SER A 89 26.22 -12.30 -32.00
C SER A 89 25.38 -11.20 -31.33
N VAL A 90 24.15 -10.96 -31.79
CA VAL A 90 23.28 -9.90 -31.28
C VAL A 90 21.89 -10.45 -31.00
N GLY A 91 21.32 -10.19 -29.83
CA GLY A 91 19.98 -10.66 -29.46
C GLY A 91 19.24 -9.68 -28.54
N TRP A 92 17.98 -9.95 -28.25
CA TRP A 92 17.20 -9.10 -27.34
C TRP A 92 17.51 -9.40 -25.87
N HIS A 93 17.62 -8.34 -25.06
CA HIS A 93 17.65 -8.42 -23.60
C HIS A 93 16.75 -7.33 -23.03
N ASN A 94 15.62 -7.71 -22.40
CA ASN A 94 14.65 -6.76 -21.84
C ASN A 94 14.17 -5.66 -22.82
N GLY A 95 14.06 -5.97 -24.12
CA GLY A 95 13.68 -5.02 -25.17
C GLY A 95 14.83 -4.11 -25.67
N VAL A 96 16.05 -4.38 -25.25
CA VAL A 96 17.29 -3.70 -25.66
C VAL A 96 18.10 -4.66 -26.53
N LEU A 97 18.64 -4.16 -27.66
CA LEU A 97 19.50 -4.91 -28.56
C LEU A 97 20.88 -5.08 -27.90
N PHE A 98 21.32 -6.32 -27.64
CA PHE A 98 22.49 -6.61 -26.82
C PHE A 98 23.50 -7.51 -27.56
N PRO A 99 24.79 -7.15 -27.62
CA PRO A 99 25.82 -7.97 -28.23
C PRO A 99 26.41 -9.03 -27.27
N TYR A 100 26.61 -10.25 -27.75
CA TYR A 100 27.09 -11.41 -26.99
C TYR A 100 28.33 -12.04 -27.62
N HIS A 101 29.32 -12.39 -26.78
CA HIS A 101 30.53 -13.08 -27.18
C HIS A 101 30.27 -14.58 -27.45
N VAL A 102 30.49 -15.03 -28.69
CA VAL A 102 30.12 -16.40 -29.12
C VAL A 102 31.12 -17.44 -28.60
N HIS A 103 30.61 -18.56 -28.07
CA HIS A 103 31.37 -19.71 -27.51
C HIS A 103 32.48 -19.36 -26.48
N ARG A 104 32.40 -18.19 -25.84
CA ARG A 104 33.35 -17.74 -24.81
C ARG A 104 33.54 -18.80 -23.71
N LEU A 105 34.79 -18.95 -23.27
CA LEU A 105 35.36 -19.94 -22.37
C LEU A 105 35.41 -21.40 -22.88
N ARG A 106 34.70 -21.78 -23.96
CA ARG A 106 34.72 -23.19 -24.45
C ARG A 106 36.13 -23.58 -24.90
N LYS A 107 36.55 -24.81 -24.66
CA LYS A 107 37.74 -25.37 -25.33
C LYS A 107 37.48 -25.52 -26.82
N VAL A 108 38.45 -25.17 -27.65
CA VAL A 108 38.37 -25.33 -29.12
C VAL A 108 38.04 -26.77 -29.51
N GLU A 109 38.64 -27.76 -28.84
CA GLU A 109 38.38 -29.19 -29.11
C GLU A 109 36.93 -29.64 -28.84
N HIS A 110 36.16 -28.89 -28.04
CA HIS A 110 34.76 -29.19 -27.70
C HIS A 110 33.76 -28.34 -28.50
N VAL A 111 34.21 -27.63 -29.54
CA VAL A 111 33.37 -26.85 -30.44
C VAL A 111 33.77 -27.15 -31.88
N PRO A 112 33.16 -28.17 -32.52
CA PRO A 112 33.49 -28.56 -33.90
C PRO A 112 33.45 -27.39 -34.90
N ASP A 113 32.55 -26.43 -34.66
CA ASP A 113 32.39 -25.24 -35.51
C ASP A 113 33.27 -24.04 -35.12
N ALA A 114 34.07 -24.10 -34.04
CA ALA A 114 34.95 -22.98 -33.68
C ALA A 114 36.09 -22.80 -34.69
N LEU A 115 36.54 -23.88 -35.32
CA LEU A 115 37.57 -23.84 -36.36
C LEU A 115 37.00 -23.52 -37.77
N ARG A 116 35.68 -23.37 -37.89
CA ARG A 116 35.00 -23.04 -39.14
C ARG A 116 34.77 -21.54 -39.24
N SER A 117 35.15 -20.94 -40.36
CA SER A 117 34.77 -19.57 -40.68
C SER A 117 33.26 -19.45 -40.84
N ARG A 118 32.69 -18.33 -40.39
CA ARG A 118 31.24 -18.06 -40.50
C ARG A 118 30.96 -16.55 -40.58
N LYS A 119 29.87 -16.19 -41.24
CA LYS A 119 29.31 -14.83 -41.19
C LYS A 119 28.71 -14.56 -39.79
N LEU A 120 28.91 -13.34 -39.28
CA LEU A 120 28.38 -12.85 -38.00
C LEU A 120 27.89 -11.40 -38.15
N LYS A 121 27.37 -10.83 -37.06
CA LYS A 121 26.99 -9.41 -37.00
C LYS A 121 28.16 -8.50 -36.63
N ALA A 122 29.09 -8.95 -35.78
CA ALA A 122 30.26 -8.18 -35.39
C ALA A 122 31.47 -9.05 -34.97
N VAL A 123 32.65 -8.43 -34.96
CA VAL A 123 33.91 -8.95 -34.36
C VAL A 123 34.59 -7.83 -33.58
N THR A 124 35.43 -8.16 -32.60
CA THR A 124 36.02 -7.16 -31.69
C THR A 124 37.33 -6.57 -32.22
N GLY A 125 37.65 -5.34 -31.82
CA GLY A 125 38.88 -4.62 -32.19
C GLY A 125 40.20 -5.24 -31.72
N ALA A 126 40.18 -6.25 -30.83
CA ALA A 126 41.38 -6.94 -30.34
C ALA A 126 42.22 -7.59 -31.45
N CYS A 127 41.56 -8.05 -32.53
CA CYS A 127 42.18 -8.57 -33.74
C CYS A 127 41.16 -8.54 -34.90
N MET A 128 41.16 -7.44 -35.67
CA MET A 128 40.19 -7.14 -36.72
C MET A 128 40.90 -6.69 -38.00
N LEU A 129 40.66 -7.39 -39.12
CA LEU A 129 41.16 -7.03 -40.45
C LEU A 129 40.04 -6.39 -41.28
N VAL A 130 40.29 -5.19 -41.81
CA VAL A 130 39.30 -4.35 -42.49
C VAL A 130 39.72 -4.12 -43.96
N ARG A 131 38.82 -4.32 -44.92
CA ARG A 131 39.04 -3.94 -46.33
C ARG A 131 39.04 -2.42 -46.47
N ARG A 132 40.06 -1.85 -47.13
CA ARG A 132 40.19 -0.39 -47.26
C ARG A 132 38.97 0.27 -47.91
N GLU A 133 38.37 -0.39 -48.90
CA GLU A 133 37.17 0.07 -49.64
C GLU A 133 35.96 0.42 -48.73
N ILE A 134 35.86 -0.16 -47.52
CA ILE A 134 34.83 0.23 -46.54
C ILE A 134 35.03 1.66 -46.06
N LEU A 135 36.29 2.09 -45.89
CA LEU A 135 36.64 3.39 -45.33
C LEU A 135 36.32 4.55 -46.29
N ASP A 136 36.00 4.24 -47.55
CA ASP A 136 35.51 5.20 -48.54
C ASP A 136 33.99 5.47 -48.40
N VAL A 137 33.25 4.58 -47.70
CA VAL A 137 31.78 4.66 -47.53
C VAL A 137 31.30 4.62 -46.06
N VAL A 138 32.16 4.21 -45.13
CA VAL A 138 31.95 4.23 -43.68
C VAL A 138 32.98 5.17 -43.04
N PRO A 139 32.57 6.17 -42.22
CA PRO A 139 33.45 7.22 -41.69
C PRO A 139 34.51 6.76 -40.65
N GLY A 140 34.69 5.46 -40.46
CA GLY A 140 35.54 4.87 -39.41
C GLY A 140 34.80 4.68 -38.08
N PHE A 141 35.56 4.58 -37.00
CA PHE A 141 35.01 4.45 -35.65
C PHE A 141 34.35 5.76 -35.23
N ASP A 142 33.18 5.68 -34.61
CA ASP A 142 32.47 6.85 -34.11
C ASP A 142 33.23 7.40 -32.89
N GLU A 143 33.91 8.56 -33.06
CA GLU A 143 34.82 9.14 -32.06
C GLU A 143 34.11 9.58 -30.75
N ILE A 144 32.78 9.42 -30.68
CA ILE A 144 32.00 9.63 -29.46
C ILE A 144 32.16 8.50 -28.43
N TYR A 145 32.58 7.30 -28.85
CA TYR A 145 32.90 6.18 -27.95
C TYR A 145 34.34 6.32 -27.44
N LEU A 146 34.50 6.59 -26.14
CA LEU A 146 35.81 6.69 -25.51
C LEU A 146 36.45 5.31 -25.30
N ASN A 147 35.64 4.31 -24.91
CA ASN A 147 36.03 2.93 -24.64
C ASN A 147 34.82 1.98 -24.62
N GLY A 148 34.86 0.91 -25.42
CA GLY A 148 33.83 -0.13 -25.48
C GLY A 148 32.67 0.21 -26.43
N TYR A 149 32.28 -0.81 -27.22
CA TYR A 149 31.22 -0.81 -28.24
C TYR A 149 31.54 -0.05 -29.55
N GLU A 150 32.68 0.61 -29.67
CA GLU A 150 33.11 1.30 -30.90
C GLU A 150 33.35 0.36 -32.09
N ASP A 151 33.81 -0.86 -31.80
CA ASP A 151 34.07 -1.92 -32.77
C ASP A 151 32.78 -2.59 -33.25
N ILE A 152 31.83 -2.81 -32.35
CA ILE A 152 30.49 -3.31 -32.68
C ILE A 152 29.73 -2.29 -33.53
N ASP A 153 29.79 -1.00 -33.17
CA ASP A 153 29.20 0.08 -33.95
C ASP A 153 29.80 0.15 -35.37
N PHE A 154 31.13 0.07 -35.50
CA PHE A 154 31.81 0.06 -36.80
C PHE A 154 31.41 -1.16 -37.66
N CYS A 155 31.28 -2.36 -37.07
CA CYS A 155 30.73 -3.53 -37.76
C CYS A 155 29.28 -3.29 -38.26
N PHE A 156 28.42 -2.67 -37.46
CA PHE A 156 27.05 -2.36 -37.87
C PHE A 156 26.99 -1.30 -38.98
N GLN A 157 27.91 -0.32 -38.99
CA GLN A 157 28.06 0.60 -40.11
C GLN A 157 28.45 -0.14 -41.41
N ALA A 158 29.40 -1.08 -41.34
CA ALA A 158 29.80 -1.88 -42.50
C ALA A 158 28.68 -2.81 -43.00
N LEU A 159 27.91 -3.45 -42.11
CA LEU A 159 26.69 -4.20 -42.47
C LEU A 159 25.67 -3.32 -43.20
N LYS A 160 25.40 -2.11 -42.69
CA LYS A 160 24.46 -1.16 -43.31
C LYS A 160 24.95 -0.67 -44.68
N ALA A 161 26.27 -0.61 -44.90
CA ALA A 161 26.88 -0.33 -46.19
C ALA A 161 26.88 -1.55 -47.16
N GLY A 162 26.35 -2.71 -46.73
CA GLY A 162 26.19 -3.90 -47.57
C GLY A 162 27.37 -4.89 -47.55
N PHE A 163 28.33 -4.72 -46.64
CA PHE A 163 29.46 -5.64 -46.48
C PHE A 163 29.14 -6.77 -45.48
N ASP A 164 29.76 -7.93 -45.70
CA ASP A 164 29.71 -9.07 -44.79
C ASP A 164 30.78 -8.94 -43.69
N ILE A 165 30.43 -9.33 -42.46
CA ILE A 165 31.36 -9.45 -41.33
C ILE A 165 31.60 -10.93 -41.08
N HIS A 166 32.85 -11.37 -41.12
CA HIS A 166 33.23 -12.77 -40.94
C HIS A 166 34.06 -13.00 -39.69
N TYR A 167 33.86 -14.16 -39.09
CA TYR A 167 34.79 -14.78 -38.17
C TYR A 167 35.61 -15.83 -38.94
N CYS A 168 36.93 -15.83 -38.78
CA CYS A 168 37.82 -16.82 -39.38
C CYS A 168 38.37 -17.78 -38.32
N GLY A 169 37.82 -19.01 -38.24
CA GLY A 169 38.22 -20.01 -37.25
C GLY A 169 39.61 -20.61 -37.45
N LYS A 170 40.24 -20.38 -38.61
CA LYS A 170 41.62 -20.75 -38.90
C LYS A 170 42.65 -19.74 -38.37
N SER A 171 42.25 -18.48 -38.16
CA SER A 171 43.09 -17.48 -37.52
C SER A 171 42.93 -17.57 -36.01
N GLN A 172 44.02 -17.82 -35.28
CA GLN A 172 44.02 -17.91 -33.82
C GLN A 172 45.00 -16.90 -33.23
N VAL A 173 44.60 -16.22 -32.16
CA VAL A 173 45.45 -15.30 -31.40
C VAL A 173 45.10 -15.39 -29.92
N TYR A 174 46.07 -15.16 -29.03
CA TYR A 174 45.85 -15.10 -27.59
C TYR A 174 45.74 -13.63 -27.15
N HIS A 175 44.77 -13.27 -26.30
CA HIS A 175 44.55 -11.86 -25.93
C HIS A 175 44.43 -11.69 -24.40
N HIS A 176 45.28 -10.82 -23.84
CA HIS A 176 45.46 -10.62 -22.40
C HIS A 176 44.44 -9.59 -21.85
N GLU A 177 43.19 -10.02 -21.69
CA GLU A 177 42.09 -9.20 -21.14
C GLU A 177 42.48 -8.48 -19.83
N SER A 178 41.99 -7.26 -19.65
CA SER A 178 42.07 -6.45 -18.40
C SER A 178 43.44 -5.84 -18.02
N MET A 179 44.47 -5.94 -18.86
CA MET A 179 45.76 -5.22 -18.64
C MET A 179 45.70 -3.71 -18.98
N SER A 180 44.70 -3.30 -19.77
CA SER A 180 44.62 -2.00 -20.44
C SER A 180 43.42 -1.12 -20.01
N LYS A 181 42.51 -1.63 -19.16
CA LYS A 181 41.25 -0.96 -18.82
C LYS A 181 41.29 -0.22 -17.47
N GLY A 182 41.05 1.10 -17.53
CA GLY A 182 40.46 1.83 -16.40
C GLY A 182 39.03 1.35 -16.12
N ARG A 183 38.43 1.78 -15.00
CA ARG A 183 37.12 1.30 -14.55
C ARG A 183 36.02 1.45 -15.62
N HIS A 184 35.07 0.51 -15.58
CA HIS A 184 33.89 0.42 -16.46
C HIS A 184 32.84 1.51 -16.16
N ASP A 185 33.24 2.78 -16.17
CA ASP A 185 32.42 3.89 -15.67
C ASP A 185 31.28 4.30 -16.64
N ARG A 186 31.18 3.71 -17.85
CA ARG A 186 30.25 4.14 -18.91
C ARG A 186 29.58 3.03 -19.75
N ASP A 187 29.72 1.76 -19.43
CA ASP A 187 29.20 0.66 -20.27
C ASP A 187 27.69 0.79 -20.59
N GLY A 188 26.89 1.24 -19.61
CA GLY A 188 25.47 1.51 -19.82
C GLY A 188 25.17 2.71 -20.73
N GLU A 189 26.03 3.73 -20.73
CA GLU A 189 25.91 4.90 -21.61
C GLU A 189 26.20 4.49 -23.08
N ASN A 190 27.27 3.72 -23.30
CA ASN A 190 27.66 3.26 -24.63
C ASN A 190 26.68 2.22 -25.19
N LEU A 191 26.15 1.31 -24.36
CA LEU A 191 25.10 0.38 -24.77
C LEU A 191 23.80 1.12 -25.15
N TRP A 192 23.42 2.17 -24.41
CA TRP A 192 22.27 3.02 -24.75
C TRP A 192 22.49 3.77 -26.07
N ARG A 193 23.70 4.30 -26.31
CA ARG A 193 24.08 4.96 -27.58
C ARG A 193 24.00 4.00 -28.76
N LEU A 194 24.57 2.80 -28.64
CA LEU A 194 24.50 1.74 -29.65
C LEU A 194 23.03 1.39 -29.96
N ASN A 195 22.21 1.24 -28.92
CA ASN A 195 20.78 0.98 -29.07
C ASN A 195 20.04 2.11 -29.78
N LYS A 196 20.25 3.37 -29.38
CA LYS A 196 19.61 4.53 -30.02
C LYS A 196 19.93 4.62 -31.51
N LYS A 197 21.11 4.14 -31.94
CA LYS A 197 21.59 4.20 -33.32
C LYS A 197 21.18 2.99 -34.17
N TRP A 198 21.00 1.80 -33.57
CA TRP A 198 20.87 0.53 -34.29
C TRP A 198 19.64 -0.34 -33.96
N ASN A 199 18.92 -0.04 -32.87
CA ASN A 199 17.67 -0.73 -32.55
C ASN A 199 16.63 -0.49 -33.67
N GLY A 200 16.06 -1.58 -34.20
CA GLY A 200 15.17 -1.55 -35.37
C GLY A 200 15.86 -1.37 -36.72
N ILE A 201 17.21 -1.34 -36.77
CA ILE A 201 18.02 -1.31 -38.00
C ILE A 201 18.82 -2.61 -38.15
N VAL A 202 19.42 -3.09 -37.06
CA VAL A 202 20.10 -4.40 -37.02
C VAL A 202 19.17 -5.40 -36.35
N GLU A 203 18.75 -6.40 -37.13
CA GLU A 203 17.95 -7.51 -36.63
C GLU A 203 18.80 -8.45 -35.75
N PRO A 204 18.23 -9.05 -34.69
CA PRO A 204 18.90 -10.07 -33.89
C PRO A 204 19.23 -11.31 -34.72
N ASP A 205 20.09 -12.18 -34.18
CA ASP A 205 20.32 -13.52 -34.71
C ASP A 205 19.17 -14.46 -34.26
N GLU A 206 18.73 -15.37 -35.14
CA GLU A 206 17.49 -16.16 -35.00
C GLU A 206 17.53 -17.22 -33.86
N ASP A 207 18.68 -17.43 -33.22
CA ASP A 207 18.95 -18.59 -32.35
C ASP A 207 19.08 -18.18 -30.86
N GLU A 208 17.99 -17.66 -30.28
CA GLU A 208 17.95 -17.13 -28.90
C GLU A 208 18.28 -18.19 -27.82
N MET A 209 18.18 -19.48 -28.12
CA MET A 209 18.10 -20.55 -27.11
C MET A 209 19.47 -21.13 -26.68
N THR A 210 20.50 -21.09 -27.52
CA THR A 210 21.79 -21.79 -27.27
C THR A 210 22.82 -20.95 -26.51
N THR A 211 22.73 -19.61 -26.57
CA THR A 211 23.82 -18.72 -26.12
C THR A 211 23.84 -18.49 -24.60
N HIS A 212 22.69 -18.46 -23.92
CA HIS A 212 22.61 -18.13 -22.49
C HIS A 212 22.97 -19.27 -21.52
N ALA A 213 22.73 -20.53 -21.91
CA ALA A 213 23.06 -21.69 -21.08
C ALA A 213 24.58 -22.00 -21.11
N ALA A 214 25.15 -22.09 -22.31
CA ALA A 214 26.55 -22.45 -22.51
C ALA A 214 27.50 -21.51 -21.75
N LEU A 215 27.30 -20.19 -21.82
CA LEU A 215 28.20 -19.21 -21.20
C LEU A 215 28.32 -19.34 -19.67
N ARG A 216 27.27 -19.80 -18.98
CA ARG A 216 27.24 -19.99 -17.52
C ARG A 216 27.92 -21.30 -17.11
N GLU A 217 27.60 -22.38 -17.81
CA GLU A 217 28.19 -23.71 -17.59
C GLU A 217 29.74 -23.66 -17.64
N ILE A 218 30.30 -22.90 -18.58
CA ILE A 218 31.75 -22.89 -18.76
C ILE A 218 32.44 -21.97 -17.75
N ALA A 219 31.81 -20.87 -17.33
CA ALA A 219 32.32 -20.01 -16.26
C ALA A 219 32.49 -20.81 -14.97
N ALA A 220 31.47 -21.63 -14.62
CA ALA A 220 31.54 -22.56 -13.50
C ALA A 220 32.71 -23.55 -13.62
N ARG A 221 32.93 -24.13 -14.81
CA ARG A 221 34.06 -25.05 -15.12
C ARG A 221 35.43 -24.36 -15.14
N GLU A 222 35.52 -23.04 -15.31
CA GLU A 222 36.80 -22.30 -15.25
C GLU A 222 37.33 -22.15 -13.84
N GLU A 223 36.50 -21.69 -12.90
CA GLU A 223 36.88 -21.49 -11.50
C GLU A 223 37.21 -22.83 -10.83
N LEU A 224 36.48 -23.89 -11.22
CA LEU A 224 36.65 -25.29 -10.82
C LEU A 224 38.07 -25.85 -11.07
N GLN A 225 38.79 -25.28 -12.04
CA GLN A 225 40.18 -25.62 -12.36
C GLN A 225 41.21 -24.63 -11.81
N ARG A 226 40.85 -23.36 -11.57
CA ARG A 226 41.76 -22.36 -10.98
C ARG A 226 41.90 -22.50 -9.46
N ASN A 227 40.82 -22.88 -8.77
CA ASN A 227 40.81 -23.02 -7.33
C ASN A 227 39.92 -24.22 -6.93
N PRO A 228 40.50 -25.45 -6.88
CA PRO A 228 39.76 -26.69 -6.69
C PRO A 228 38.91 -26.73 -5.41
N ASP A 229 39.33 -25.98 -4.38
CA ASP A 229 38.68 -25.91 -3.07
C ASP A 229 37.63 -24.80 -2.97
N SER A 230 37.47 -23.95 -4.00
CA SER A 230 36.54 -22.81 -3.92
C SER A 230 35.09 -23.20 -4.15
N TYR A 231 34.21 -22.72 -3.28
CA TYR A 231 32.77 -22.99 -3.39
C TYR A 231 32.05 -22.22 -4.52
N LYS A 232 32.73 -21.23 -5.11
CA LYS A 232 32.27 -20.33 -6.20
C LYS A 232 31.66 -21.01 -7.43
N CYS A 233 31.96 -22.28 -7.68
CA CYS A 233 31.47 -22.98 -8.87
C CYS A 233 29.95 -23.05 -8.92
N ILE A 234 29.29 -23.03 -7.76
CA ILE A 234 27.84 -22.97 -7.67
C ILE A 234 27.32 -21.58 -8.07
N SER A 235 27.98 -20.49 -7.66
CA SER A 235 27.50 -19.12 -7.96
C SER A 235 27.50 -18.77 -9.46
N MET A 236 28.24 -19.53 -10.28
CA MET A 236 28.32 -19.32 -11.73
C MET A 236 27.30 -20.15 -12.53
N LEU A 237 26.61 -21.10 -11.90
CA LEU A 237 25.54 -21.91 -12.53
C LEU A 237 24.15 -21.26 -12.42
N GLN A 238 23.98 -20.13 -11.70
CA GLN A 238 22.65 -19.52 -11.54
C GLN A 238 22.07 -18.91 -12.82
N GLY A 239 20.75 -19.06 -12.93
CA GLY A 239 19.95 -18.52 -14.03
C GLY A 239 19.77 -19.50 -15.20
N ILE A 240 20.43 -20.65 -15.18
CA ILE A 240 19.92 -21.84 -15.86
C ILE A 240 18.82 -22.42 -14.97
N SER A 241 17.71 -22.88 -15.55
CA SER A 241 16.75 -23.71 -14.83
C SER A 241 17.36 -25.11 -14.66
N LEU A 242 18.28 -25.24 -13.71
CA LEU A 242 19.06 -26.45 -13.46
C LEU A 242 18.12 -27.66 -13.35
N GLU A 243 18.30 -28.63 -14.25
CA GLU A 243 17.57 -29.88 -14.21
C GLU A 243 18.14 -30.76 -13.08
N ARG A 244 17.45 -31.87 -12.77
CA ARG A 244 17.80 -32.70 -11.62
C ARG A 244 19.25 -33.20 -11.65
N GLY A 245 19.76 -33.52 -12.85
CA GLY A 245 21.13 -34.01 -13.04
C GLY A 245 22.23 -32.99 -12.68
N ASP A 246 22.03 -31.70 -12.97
CA ASP A 246 23.05 -30.67 -12.74
C ASP A 246 23.39 -30.51 -11.24
N TYR A 247 22.38 -30.67 -10.38
CA TYR A 247 22.55 -30.63 -8.92
C TYR A 247 23.26 -31.87 -8.40
N ASP A 248 22.98 -33.05 -8.95
CA ASP A 248 23.61 -34.30 -8.53
C ASP A 248 25.09 -34.33 -8.93
N GLU A 249 25.47 -33.90 -10.15
CA GLU A 249 26.87 -33.74 -10.58
C GLU A 249 27.63 -32.72 -9.70
N ALA A 250 27.01 -31.57 -9.43
CA ALA A 250 27.59 -30.55 -8.55
C ALA A 250 27.81 -31.10 -7.13
N ARG A 251 26.88 -31.91 -6.61
CA ARG A 251 26.93 -32.50 -5.28
C ARG A 251 28.01 -33.59 -5.18
N GLU A 252 28.15 -34.45 -6.20
CA GLU A 252 29.24 -35.44 -6.28
C GLU A 252 30.62 -34.78 -6.34
N CYS A 253 30.78 -33.71 -7.16
CA CYS A 253 32.02 -32.94 -7.21
C CYS A 253 32.46 -32.37 -5.86
N ARG A 254 31.50 -32.05 -4.96
CA ARG A 254 31.79 -31.55 -3.61
C ARG A 254 32.14 -32.67 -2.62
N MET A 255 31.48 -33.84 -2.72
CA MET A 255 31.79 -34.99 -1.85
C MET A 255 33.24 -35.44 -1.96
N GLY A 256 33.83 -35.39 -3.16
CA GLY A 256 35.22 -35.80 -3.39
C GLY A 256 36.31 -34.82 -2.91
N ARG A 257 35.95 -33.69 -2.27
CA ARG A 257 36.91 -32.60 -1.95
C ARG A 257 36.95 -32.14 -0.50
N LEU A 258 35.96 -32.48 0.32
CA LEU A 258 35.97 -32.07 1.72
C LEU A 258 36.81 -33.04 2.58
N PRO A 259 37.65 -32.54 3.51
CA PRO A 259 38.48 -33.40 4.37
C PRO A 259 37.64 -34.27 5.33
N ALA A 260 36.39 -33.88 5.58
CA ALA A 260 35.36 -34.73 6.18
C ALA A 260 33.99 -34.33 5.61
N VAL A 261 33.10 -35.30 5.40
CA VAL A 261 31.71 -35.03 4.99
C VAL A 261 30.99 -34.32 6.15
N PRO A 262 30.34 -33.16 5.92
CA PRO A 262 29.63 -32.46 6.99
C PRO A 262 28.44 -33.31 7.47
N VAL A 263 28.15 -33.25 8.77
CA VAL A 263 26.98 -33.89 9.37
C VAL A 263 25.73 -33.05 9.13
N VAL A 264 25.89 -31.72 9.13
CA VAL A 264 24.80 -30.74 8.97
C VAL A 264 25.08 -29.78 7.82
N THR A 265 24.09 -29.50 6.99
CA THR A 265 24.09 -28.37 6.05
C THR A 265 23.16 -27.28 6.58
N ILE A 266 23.70 -26.08 6.82
CA ILE A 266 22.90 -24.90 7.20
C ILE A 266 22.60 -24.10 5.93
N VAL A 267 21.34 -24.07 5.52
CA VAL A 267 20.84 -23.31 4.37
C VAL A 267 20.27 -21.98 4.86
N ILE A 268 20.83 -20.88 4.36
CA ILE A 268 20.47 -19.51 4.74
C ILE A 268 19.95 -18.77 3.51
N PRO A 269 18.63 -18.64 3.32
CA PRO A 269 18.09 -17.71 2.32
C PRO A 269 18.38 -16.27 2.77
N THR A 270 18.92 -15.46 1.87
CA THR A 270 19.43 -14.12 2.16
C THR A 270 18.83 -13.11 1.19
N TYR A 271 18.32 -11.99 1.69
CA TYR A 271 17.91 -10.86 0.86
C TYR A 271 18.14 -9.53 1.60
N ASN A 272 19.11 -8.77 1.12
CA ASN A 272 19.61 -7.54 1.74
C ASN A 272 20.00 -7.75 3.23
N ASN A 273 20.14 -6.65 3.96
CA ASN A 273 20.55 -6.62 5.37
C ASN A 273 21.97 -7.16 5.57
N LEU A 274 22.96 -6.56 4.90
CA LEU A 274 24.39 -6.90 5.01
C LEU A 274 24.86 -7.02 6.47
N ALA A 275 24.46 -6.09 7.34
CA ALA A 275 24.84 -6.07 8.75
C ALA A 275 24.32 -7.30 9.52
N LEU A 276 23.04 -7.66 9.33
CA LEU A 276 22.42 -8.82 9.97
C LEU A 276 23.00 -10.12 9.41
N THR A 277 23.16 -10.22 8.09
CA THR A 277 23.80 -11.37 7.43
C THR A 277 25.21 -11.62 7.96
N THR A 278 25.99 -10.55 8.17
CA THR A 278 27.34 -10.62 8.75
C THR A 278 27.31 -11.12 10.21
N GLN A 279 26.36 -10.63 11.01
CA GLN A 279 26.19 -11.02 12.41
C GLN A 279 25.73 -12.48 12.55
N CYS A 280 24.80 -12.92 11.70
CA CYS A 280 24.30 -14.29 11.61
C CYS A 280 25.45 -15.27 11.34
N LEU A 281 26.20 -15.08 10.24
CA LEU A 281 27.33 -15.93 9.87
C LEU A 281 28.45 -15.96 10.93
N LYS A 282 28.68 -14.84 11.63
CA LYS A 282 29.61 -14.80 12.76
C LYS A 282 29.09 -15.66 13.92
N SER A 283 27.85 -15.44 14.35
CA SER A 283 27.26 -16.16 15.49
C SER A 283 27.27 -17.68 15.30
N ILE A 284 26.94 -18.17 14.11
CA ILE A 284 26.94 -19.61 13.80
C ILE A 284 28.34 -20.20 13.99
N ARG A 285 29.39 -19.52 13.50
CA ARG A 285 30.78 -20.01 13.57
C ARG A 285 31.32 -19.98 15.00
N ASP A 286 30.97 -18.94 15.77
CA ASP A 286 31.45 -18.79 17.15
C ASP A 286 30.79 -19.81 18.10
N THR A 287 29.51 -20.13 17.89
CA THR A 287 28.69 -20.92 18.83
C THR A 287 28.55 -22.41 18.48
N THR A 288 28.92 -22.80 17.25
CA THR A 288 28.75 -24.18 16.75
C THR A 288 30.06 -24.96 16.85
N SER A 289 30.37 -25.47 18.05
CA SER A 289 31.60 -26.24 18.32
C SER A 289 31.38 -27.76 18.36
N GLY A 290 32.32 -28.51 17.77
CA GLY A 290 32.38 -29.98 17.82
C GLY A 290 31.42 -30.73 16.89
N ILE A 291 30.73 -30.03 15.97
CA ILE A 291 29.84 -30.62 14.97
C ILE A 291 30.40 -30.26 13.58
N PRO A 292 30.69 -31.23 12.69
CA PRO A 292 31.04 -30.92 11.31
C PRO A 292 29.82 -30.36 10.57
N PHE A 293 29.89 -29.11 10.11
CA PHE A 293 28.82 -28.47 9.35
C PHE A 293 29.36 -27.70 8.13
N GLU A 294 28.48 -27.43 7.18
CA GLU A 294 28.69 -26.50 6.06
C GLU A 294 27.60 -25.41 6.07
N ILE A 295 27.88 -24.27 5.46
CA ILE A 295 26.90 -23.19 5.25
C ILE A 295 26.67 -23.00 3.74
N ILE A 296 25.40 -22.94 3.33
CA ILE A 296 24.97 -22.60 1.97
C ILE A 296 24.07 -21.36 2.06
N CYS A 297 24.60 -20.20 1.67
CA CYS A 297 23.83 -18.97 1.56
C CYS A 297 23.18 -18.86 0.17
N VAL A 298 21.89 -18.52 0.14
CA VAL A 298 21.12 -18.35 -1.09
C VAL A 298 20.64 -16.92 -1.18
N ASP A 299 21.47 -16.08 -1.80
CA ASP A 299 21.20 -14.68 -2.09
C ASP A 299 20.10 -14.54 -3.15
N ASN A 300 18.99 -13.89 -2.77
CA ASN A 300 17.80 -13.68 -3.58
C ASN A 300 17.85 -12.34 -4.32
N ALA A 301 18.99 -12.02 -4.95
CA ALA A 301 19.29 -10.76 -5.63
C ALA A 301 19.36 -9.54 -4.69
N SER A 302 20.25 -9.60 -3.68
CA SER A 302 20.49 -8.45 -2.81
C SER A 302 21.14 -7.28 -3.56
N SER A 303 20.83 -6.06 -3.15
CA SER A 303 21.27 -4.80 -3.77
C SER A 303 22.03 -3.86 -2.82
N ASP A 304 22.23 -4.25 -1.56
CA ASP A 304 22.80 -3.42 -0.48
C ASP A 304 24.29 -3.72 -0.15
N GLY A 305 24.97 -4.48 -1.01
CA GLY A 305 26.34 -4.95 -0.77
C GLY A 305 26.45 -6.34 -0.12
N THR A 306 25.32 -6.99 0.22
CA THR A 306 25.31 -8.34 0.79
C THR A 306 25.94 -9.37 -0.15
N VAL A 307 25.67 -9.30 -1.46
CA VAL A 307 26.19 -10.27 -2.43
C VAL A 307 27.72 -10.14 -2.62
N GLU A 308 28.29 -8.94 -2.57
CA GLU A 308 29.75 -8.71 -2.57
C GLU A 308 30.41 -9.31 -1.33
N PHE A 309 29.80 -9.14 -0.15
CA PHE A 309 30.26 -9.72 1.10
C PHE A 309 30.21 -11.25 1.08
N LEU A 310 29.11 -11.84 0.60
CA LEU A 310 28.99 -13.30 0.48
C LEU A 310 30.00 -13.87 -0.52
N LYS A 311 30.22 -13.22 -1.68
CA LYS A 311 31.28 -13.61 -2.64
C LYS A 311 32.67 -13.58 -2.00
N ARG A 312 32.94 -12.63 -1.11
CA ARG A 312 34.20 -12.57 -0.34
C ARG A 312 34.30 -13.74 0.64
N GLU A 313 33.27 -14.02 1.42
CA GLU A 313 33.26 -15.14 2.38
C GLU A 313 33.34 -16.51 1.69
N GLU A 314 32.73 -16.65 0.51
CA GLU A 314 32.86 -17.80 -0.39
C GLU A 314 34.31 -17.98 -0.88
N SER A 315 34.96 -16.89 -1.33
CA SER A 315 36.36 -16.90 -1.77
C SER A 315 37.37 -17.22 -0.66
N LEU A 316 36.96 -17.11 0.61
CA LEU A 316 37.72 -17.50 1.80
C LEU A 316 37.39 -18.93 2.25
N ASN A 317 36.65 -19.70 1.45
CA ASN A 317 36.19 -21.06 1.72
C ASN A 317 35.38 -21.20 3.04
N LYS A 318 34.55 -20.21 3.37
CA LYS A 318 33.74 -20.21 4.60
C LYS A 318 32.25 -20.50 4.41
N LEU A 319 31.76 -20.55 3.17
CA LEU A 319 30.38 -20.86 2.78
C LEU A 319 30.30 -21.16 1.28
N VAL A 320 29.19 -21.76 0.86
CA VAL A 320 28.73 -21.81 -0.54
C VAL A 320 27.77 -20.66 -0.81
N LEU A 321 27.88 -20.00 -1.97
CA LEU A 321 26.92 -18.99 -2.41
C LEU A 321 26.09 -19.45 -3.61
N VAL A 322 24.77 -19.27 -3.50
CA VAL A 322 23.82 -19.28 -4.62
C VAL A 322 23.29 -17.86 -4.79
N SER A 323 23.64 -17.16 -5.86
CA SER A 323 23.18 -15.79 -6.21
C SER A 323 22.11 -15.81 -7.31
N ASN A 324 20.84 -15.64 -6.95
CA ASN A 324 19.76 -15.48 -7.92
C ASN A 324 19.81 -14.08 -8.57
N GLY A 325 19.43 -13.99 -9.85
CA GLY A 325 19.37 -12.70 -10.58
C GLY A 325 18.12 -11.87 -10.32
N GLN A 326 17.14 -12.44 -9.61
CA GLN A 326 15.94 -11.78 -9.09
C GLN A 326 15.52 -12.49 -7.80
N ASN A 327 14.72 -11.86 -6.95
CA ASN A 327 14.19 -12.52 -5.75
C ASN A 327 13.18 -13.61 -6.14
N LEU A 328 13.51 -14.88 -5.85
CA LEU A 328 12.66 -16.04 -6.16
C LEU A 328 11.75 -16.47 -5.00
N GLY A 329 11.79 -15.77 -3.87
CA GLY A 329 11.09 -16.14 -2.64
C GLY A 329 11.83 -17.20 -1.80
N PHE A 330 11.37 -17.37 -0.56
CA PHE A 330 11.98 -18.21 0.46
C PHE A 330 11.95 -19.71 0.08
N ALA A 331 10.79 -20.25 -0.31
CA ALA A 331 10.63 -21.66 -0.67
C ALA A 331 11.63 -22.12 -1.76
N LYS A 332 11.76 -21.33 -2.85
CA LYS A 332 12.68 -21.62 -3.96
C LYS A 332 14.14 -21.52 -3.54
N ALA A 333 14.52 -20.47 -2.80
CA ALA A 333 15.86 -20.31 -2.29
C ALA A 333 16.27 -21.48 -1.37
N CYS A 334 15.41 -21.85 -0.43
CA CYS A 334 15.62 -23.01 0.43
C CYS A 334 15.76 -24.32 -0.37
N ASN A 335 14.90 -24.55 -1.37
CA ASN A 335 15.00 -25.73 -2.25
C ASN A 335 16.32 -25.76 -3.04
N GLN A 336 16.82 -24.62 -3.54
CA GLN A 336 18.12 -24.53 -4.22
C GLN A 336 19.27 -24.93 -3.28
N GLY A 337 19.31 -24.38 -2.07
CA GLY A 337 20.34 -24.73 -1.09
C GLY A 337 20.28 -26.20 -0.65
N ALA A 338 19.08 -26.74 -0.45
CA ALA A 338 18.86 -28.12 -0.06
C ALA A 338 19.32 -29.15 -1.10
N LYS A 339 19.20 -28.85 -2.41
CA LYS A 339 19.69 -29.72 -3.50
C LYS A 339 21.21 -29.87 -3.49
N LEU A 340 21.94 -28.84 -3.03
CA LEU A 340 23.39 -28.80 -2.98
C LEU A 340 23.98 -29.38 -1.68
N ALA A 341 23.12 -29.74 -0.73
CA ALA A 341 23.48 -30.17 0.61
C ALA A 341 24.16 -31.55 0.65
N LEU A 342 25.20 -31.65 1.48
CA LEU A 342 25.92 -32.90 1.76
C LEU A 342 25.50 -33.52 3.08
N GLY A 343 25.13 -32.69 4.07
CA GLY A 343 24.77 -33.07 5.42
C GLY A 343 23.70 -34.14 5.49
N LYS A 344 23.77 -35.01 6.51
CA LYS A 344 22.68 -35.94 6.85
C LYS A 344 21.45 -35.15 7.32
N TYR A 345 21.66 -34.02 7.98
CA TYR A 345 20.63 -33.09 8.43
C TYR A 345 20.72 -31.78 7.66
N LEU A 346 19.57 -31.20 7.37
CA LEU A 346 19.43 -29.84 6.87
C LEU A 346 18.95 -28.95 8.02
N VAL A 347 19.53 -27.77 8.15
CA VAL A 347 18.98 -26.68 8.96
C VAL A 347 18.60 -25.55 8.02
N PHE A 348 17.38 -25.03 8.12
CA PHE A 348 16.98 -23.79 7.45
C PHE A 348 16.94 -22.68 8.50
N LEU A 349 17.54 -21.53 8.18
CA LEU A 349 17.79 -20.46 9.15
C LEU A 349 17.85 -19.09 8.45
N ASN A 350 17.11 -18.10 8.94
CA ASN A 350 17.07 -16.77 8.31
C ASN A 350 18.40 -15.99 8.49
N ASN A 351 18.69 -15.07 7.56
CA ASN A 351 19.90 -14.23 7.62
C ASN A 351 19.90 -13.18 8.75
N ASP A 352 18.81 -13.02 9.49
CA ASP A 352 18.65 -12.12 10.64
C ASP A 352 18.56 -12.83 12.00
N ILE A 353 19.09 -14.05 12.07
CA ILE A 353 19.22 -14.86 13.28
C ILE A 353 20.58 -14.65 13.95
N ILE A 354 20.63 -14.69 15.29
CA ILE A 354 21.86 -14.79 16.09
C ILE A 354 21.79 -16.08 16.90
N ALA A 355 22.63 -17.05 16.57
CA ALA A 355 22.73 -18.31 17.31
C ALA A 355 23.42 -18.12 18.67
N LEU A 356 23.04 -18.93 19.68
CA LEU A 356 23.68 -19.00 20.99
C LEU A 356 24.36 -20.36 21.20
N ASP A 357 25.29 -20.43 22.16
CA ASP A 357 26.09 -21.63 22.42
C ASP A 357 25.25 -22.90 22.60
N GLY A 358 25.64 -23.96 21.91
CA GLY A 358 25.03 -25.28 22.02
C GLY A 358 23.77 -25.51 21.17
N TRP A 359 23.19 -24.47 20.53
CA TRP A 359 21.93 -24.57 19.79
C TRP A 359 21.81 -25.82 18.89
N LEU A 360 22.76 -25.99 17.95
CA LEU A 360 22.73 -27.08 16.98
C LEU A 360 22.89 -28.46 17.63
N ARG A 361 23.64 -28.53 18.73
CA ARG A 361 23.87 -29.78 19.47
C ARG A 361 22.56 -30.27 20.10
N GLU A 362 21.80 -29.36 20.68
CA GLU A 362 20.51 -29.69 21.31
C GLU A 362 19.43 -30.02 20.27
N MET A 363 19.45 -29.38 19.08
CA MET A 363 18.59 -29.79 17.96
C MET A 363 18.91 -31.21 17.47
N LEU A 364 20.19 -31.54 17.26
CA LEU A 364 20.63 -32.87 16.85
C LEU A 364 20.28 -33.95 17.90
N LYS A 365 20.44 -33.63 19.17
CA LYS A 365 20.09 -34.52 20.30
C LYS A 365 18.59 -34.81 20.35
N CYS A 366 17.73 -33.81 20.09
CA CYS A 366 16.28 -34.03 19.94
C CYS A 366 15.94 -34.83 18.68
N MET A 367 16.64 -34.59 17.57
CA MET A 367 16.42 -35.27 16.30
C MET A 367 16.78 -36.77 16.38
N ASP A 368 17.93 -37.11 16.96
CA ASP A 368 18.43 -38.49 17.03
C ASP A 368 18.04 -39.24 18.30
N GLY A 369 17.38 -38.59 19.26
CA GLY A 369 16.82 -39.25 20.45
C GLY A 369 15.65 -40.19 20.14
N ASP A 370 14.96 -40.00 19.01
CA ASP A 370 13.83 -40.82 18.56
C ASP A 370 13.75 -40.81 17.02
N ALA A 371 13.81 -42.00 16.40
CA ALA A 371 13.80 -42.16 14.95
C ALA A 371 12.48 -41.75 14.28
N SER A 372 11.39 -41.62 15.04
CA SER A 372 10.10 -41.09 14.55
C SER A 372 10.08 -39.57 14.44
N VAL A 373 11.11 -38.86 14.92
CA VAL A 373 11.23 -37.40 14.76
C VAL A 373 11.68 -37.05 13.34
N GLY A 374 10.82 -36.35 12.62
CA GLY A 374 11.09 -35.85 11.27
C GLY A 374 11.70 -34.44 11.26
N MET A 375 11.29 -33.58 12.19
CA MET A 375 11.70 -32.18 12.27
C MET A 375 11.85 -31.69 13.72
N VAL A 376 12.80 -30.77 13.97
CA VAL A 376 13.01 -30.10 15.25
C VAL A 376 13.09 -28.58 15.05
N GLY A 377 12.31 -27.79 15.79
CA GLY A 377 12.40 -26.32 15.84
C GLY A 377 13.06 -25.81 17.12
N SER A 378 13.63 -24.60 17.07
CA SER A 378 14.35 -23.95 18.19
C SER A 378 13.49 -22.94 18.97
N LYS A 379 13.87 -22.61 20.22
CA LYS A 379 13.39 -21.41 20.93
C LYS A 379 13.95 -20.15 20.27
N LEU A 380 13.07 -19.27 19.77
CA LEU A 380 13.47 -17.96 19.26
C LEU A 380 13.07 -16.87 20.25
N LEU A 381 14.00 -15.95 20.51
CA LEU A 381 13.81 -14.79 21.37
C LEU A 381 13.83 -13.50 20.56
N TYR A 382 13.05 -12.54 21.01
CA TYR A 382 13.16 -11.14 20.61
C TYR A 382 14.48 -10.53 21.11
N PRO A 383 15.03 -9.48 20.47
CA PRO A 383 16.23 -8.79 20.96
C PRO A 383 16.10 -8.25 22.39
N GLN A 384 14.87 -8.03 22.86
CA GLN A 384 14.53 -7.61 24.22
C GLN A 384 14.44 -8.79 25.23
N GLY A 385 14.72 -10.02 24.80
CA GLY A 385 14.77 -11.22 25.64
C GLY A 385 13.46 -12.01 25.80
N THR A 386 12.32 -11.47 25.36
CA THR A 386 11.02 -12.18 25.44
C THR A 386 10.90 -13.27 24.37
N VAL A 387 10.06 -14.28 24.62
CA VAL A 387 9.82 -15.37 23.65
C VAL A 387 9.18 -14.82 22.37
N GLN A 388 9.76 -15.14 21.21
CA GLN A 388 9.13 -14.92 19.90
C GLN A 388 8.52 -16.23 19.37
N HIS A 389 9.19 -17.36 19.57
CA HIS A 389 8.72 -18.67 19.12
C HIS A 389 9.01 -19.74 20.17
N ALA A 390 7.96 -20.43 20.62
CA ALA A 390 8.02 -21.68 21.37
C ALA A 390 7.20 -22.79 20.70
N GLY A 391 7.02 -22.71 19.38
CA GLY A 391 6.15 -23.59 18.61
C GLY A 391 5.14 -22.87 17.70
N VAL A 392 4.44 -23.64 16.87
CA VAL A 392 3.18 -23.22 16.23
C VAL A 392 2.04 -24.14 16.67
N ALA A 393 0.92 -23.53 17.03
CA ALA A 393 -0.35 -24.19 17.31
C ALA A 393 -1.43 -23.70 16.33
N PHE A 394 -2.52 -24.44 16.22
CA PHE A 394 -3.67 -24.14 15.38
C PHE A 394 -4.89 -23.84 16.25
N GLY A 395 -5.58 -22.73 15.94
CA GLY A 395 -6.88 -22.39 16.56
C GLY A 395 -8.06 -23.10 15.90
N GLU A 396 -9.26 -22.92 16.47
CA GLU A 396 -10.55 -23.40 15.92
C GLU A 396 -10.82 -22.93 14.48
N ASP A 397 -10.24 -21.80 14.09
CA ASP A 397 -10.30 -21.21 12.75
C ASP A 397 -9.32 -21.88 11.75
N GLY A 398 -8.63 -22.94 12.15
CA GLY A 398 -7.69 -23.72 11.32
C GLY A 398 -6.37 -22.99 11.05
N ILE A 399 -6.09 -21.95 11.82
CA ILE A 399 -5.06 -20.94 11.52
C ILE A 399 -3.82 -21.11 12.40
N PRO A 400 -2.61 -21.16 11.81
CA PRO A 400 -1.36 -21.28 12.55
C PRO A 400 -0.96 -19.97 13.24
N PHE A 401 -0.53 -20.04 14.50
CA PHE A 401 0.07 -18.92 15.23
C PHE A 401 1.19 -19.40 16.17
N HIS A 402 2.09 -18.49 16.57
CA HIS A 402 3.18 -18.82 17.49
C HIS A 402 2.69 -18.90 18.94
N ILE A 403 2.70 -20.10 19.52
CA ILE A 403 2.28 -20.29 20.91
C ILE A 403 3.36 -19.78 21.88
N TYR A 404 2.92 -19.28 23.04
CA TYR A 404 3.75 -18.64 24.08
C TYR A 404 4.58 -17.42 23.63
N ARG A 405 4.21 -16.75 22.53
CA ARG A 405 4.82 -15.47 22.15
C ARG A 405 4.64 -14.42 23.24
N PHE A 406 5.66 -13.62 23.47
CA PHE A 406 5.83 -12.64 24.54
C PHE A 406 5.82 -13.22 25.97
N ALA A 407 5.87 -14.54 26.14
CA ALA A 407 6.07 -15.15 27.44
C ALA A 407 7.49 -14.90 27.98
N ASP A 408 7.64 -15.14 29.29
CA ASP A 408 8.92 -15.21 29.97
C ASP A 408 9.75 -16.40 29.42
N PRO A 409 10.98 -16.18 28.94
CA PRO A 409 11.84 -17.23 28.38
C PRO A 409 12.25 -18.30 29.39
N GLU A 410 12.12 -18.04 30.70
CA GLU A 410 12.44 -18.95 31.80
C GLU A 410 11.21 -19.71 32.32
N ALA A 411 10.00 -19.39 31.84
CA ALA A 411 8.78 -20.07 32.28
C ALA A 411 8.83 -21.60 32.02
N ALA A 412 8.41 -22.40 33.00
CA ALA A 412 8.49 -23.86 32.93
C ALA A 412 7.72 -24.47 31.73
N TYR A 413 6.61 -23.85 31.31
CA TYR A 413 5.88 -24.26 30.11
C TYR A 413 6.59 -23.89 28.80
N VAL A 414 7.38 -22.81 28.77
CA VAL A 414 8.26 -22.50 27.63
C VAL A 414 9.41 -23.50 27.57
N ASN A 415 10.03 -23.82 28.72
CA ASN A 415 11.22 -24.69 28.77
C ASN A 415 10.92 -26.20 28.78
N ARG A 416 9.91 -26.63 28.01
CA ARG A 416 9.49 -28.03 27.89
C ARG A 416 9.57 -28.51 26.44
N THR A 417 10.42 -29.52 26.20
CA THR A 417 10.45 -30.28 24.95
C THR A 417 9.12 -30.98 24.73
N ARG A 418 8.54 -30.81 23.55
CA ARG A 418 7.16 -31.21 23.24
C ARG A 418 6.99 -31.51 21.76
N GLU A 419 5.97 -32.29 21.45
CA GLU A 419 5.48 -32.47 20.08
C GLU A 419 4.45 -31.39 19.74
N LEU A 420 4.50 -30.87 18.52
CA LEU A 420 3.63 -29.82 18.02
C LEU A 420 3.15 -30.08 16.60
N SER A 421 2.11 -29.37 16.18
CA SER A 421 1.62 -29.44 14.81
C SER A 421 2.54 -28.79 13.78
N ALA A 422 3.31 -27.75 14.15
CA ALA A 422 4.32 -27.13 13.30
C ALA A 422 5.39 -26.35 14.10
N VAL A 423 6.47 -25.97 13.41
CA VAL A 423 7.52 -25.03 13.87
C VAL A 423 7.82 -24.01 12.75
N THR A 424 8.55 -22.94 13.05
CA THR A 424 8.78 -21.84 12.08
C THR A 424 9.97 -22.07 11.14
N GLY A 425 9.84 -21.62 9.90
CA GLY A 425 10.90 -21.54 8.89
C GLY A 425 12.11 -20.66 9.28
N ALA A 426 11.98 -19.81 10.31
CA ALA A 426 13.09 -18.98 10.77
C ALA A 426 14.26 -19.77 11.39
N CYS A 427 13.99 -20.94 12.01
CA CYS A 427 15.01 -21.92 12.39
C CYS A 427 14.41 -23.31 12.66
N PHE A 428 14.69 -24.29 11.80
CA PHE A 428 14.40 -25.71 12.05
C PHE A 428 15.44 -26.66 11.46
N LEU A 429 15.51 -27.87 12.00
CA LEU A 429 16.36 -28.98 11.56
C LEU A 429 15.49 -30.14 11.06
N VAL A 430 15.81 -30.71 9.90
CA VAL A 430 15.10 -31.84 9.26
C VAL A 430 16.10 -32.86 8.72
N ARG A 431 15.73 -34.15 8.68
CA ARG A 431 16.54 -35.18 8.01
C ARG A 431 16.54 -34.93 6.50
N ARG A 432 17.71 -34.94 5.85
CA ARG A 432 17.80 -34.69 4.39
C ARG A 432 16.97 -35.69 3.59
N GLU A 433 16.93 -36.95 4.01
CA GLU A 433 16.09 -37.99 3.39
C GLU A 433 14.59 -37.66 3.42
N VAL A 434 14.08 -37.10 4.52
CA VAL A 434 12.67 -36.71 4.69
C VAL A 434 12.36 -35.52 3.78
N PHE A 435 13.23 -34.51 3.77
CA PHE A 435 13.10 -33.35 2.88
C PHE A 435 13.09 -33.76 1.40
N SER A 436 14.02 -34.63 0.98
CA SER A 436 14.08 -35.15 -0.39
C SER A 436 12.86 -36.02 -0.74
N LYS A 437 12.41 -36.91 0.16
CA LYS A 437 11.24 -37.78 -0.04
C LYS A 437 9.95 -36.97 -0.25
N LEU A 438 9.80 -35.85 0.47
CA LEU A 438 8.64 -34.97 0.39
C LEU A 438 8.72 -33.90 -0.71
N GLY A 439 9.80 -33.86 -1.49
CA GLY A 439 9.99 -32.88 -2.57
C GLY A 439 10.34 -31.46 -2.11
N GLY A 440 10.70 -31.26 -0.84
CA GLY A 440 11.05 -29.96 -0.27
C GLY A 440 9.86 -29.02 -0.02
N PHE A 441 10.10 -27.72 -0.06
CA PHE A 441 9.06 -26.69 0.07
C PHE A 441 8.19 -26.60 -1.19
N ASP A 442 6.90 -26.34 -1.03
CA ASP A 442 5.97 -26.14 -2.16
C ASP A 442 6.18 -24.74 -2.75
N GLU A 443 6.80 -24.68 -3.94
CA GLU A 443 7.24 -23.44 -4.59
C GLU A 443 6.10 -22.54 -5.11
N LYS A 444 4.84 -22.89 -4.85
CA LYS A 444 3.67 -22.03 -5.05
C LYS A 444 3.49 -20.98 -3.96
N TYR A 445 4.02 -21.23 -2.76
CA TYR A 445 4.03 -20.22 -1.70
C TYR A 445 5.11 -19.18 -1.99
N GLU A 446 4.69 -17.92 -2.05
CA GLU A 446 5.59 -16.78 -2.21
C GLU A 446 5.72 -16.07 -0.85
N ASN A 447 6.71 -16.46 -0.03
CA ASN A 447 7.02 -15.87 1.29
C ASN A 447 5.87 -15.91 2.33
N GLY A 448 5.63 -17.08 2.92
CA GLY A 448 4.76 -17.31 4.07
C GLY A 448 3.85 -18.54 3.91
N LEU A 449 3.79 -19.38 4.94
CA LEU A 449 3.08 -20.68 5.04
C LEU A 449 3.76 -21.90 4.39
N GLU A 450 4.84 -21.75 3.63
CA GLU A 450 5.62 -22.89 3.11
C GLU A 450 6.22 -23.79 4.19
N ASP A 451 6.60 -23.20 5.33
CA ASP A 451 7.10 -23.89 6.52
C ASP A 451 5.99 -24.69 7.21
N ILE A 452 4.81 -24.10 7.36
CA ILE A 452 3.64 -24.78 7.93
C ILE A 452 3.15 -25.90 7.01
N ASP A 453 3.09 -25.67 5.71
CA ASP A 453 2.75 -26.69 4.70
C ASP A 453 3.70 -27.89 4.76
N PHE A 454 5.01 -27.62 4.87
CA PHE A 454 6.02 -28.66 4.95
C PHE A 454 5.93 -29.44 6.28
N CYS A 455 5.63 -28.77 7.40
CA CYS A 455 5.32 -29.42 8.67
C CYS A 455 4.15 -30.40 8.54
N LEU A 456 3.04 -29.99 7.92
CA LEU A 456 1.87 -30.85 7.76
C LEU A 456 2.17 -32.07 6.87
N ARG A 457 2.93 -31.92 5.79
CA ARG A 457 3.39 -33.06 4.96
C ARG A 457 4.34 -34.02 5.68
N ILE A 458 5.13 -33.55 6.65
CA ILE A 458 5.92 -34.44 7.53
C ILE A 458 4.99 -35.27 8.40
N ARG A 459 3.94 -34.67 8.98
CA ARG A 459 2.98 -35.37 9.84
C ARG A 459 2.13 -36.39 9.08
N GLU A 460 1.81 -36.15 7.80
CA GLU A 460 1.19 -37.15 6.92
C GLU A 460 2.06 -38.42 6.71
N GLN A 461 3.38 -38.34 6.95
CA GLN A 461 4.27 -39.51 6.97
C GLN A 461 4.34 -40.21 8.33
N ALA A 462 3.45 -39.87 9.27
CA ALA A 462 3.48 -40.28 10.68
C ALA A 462 4.78 -39.93 11.41
N LEU A 463 5.49 -38.88 10.94
CA LEU A 463 6.67 -38.35 11.60
C LEU A 463 6.32 -37.20 12.54
N ARG A 464 7.02 -37.16 13.67
CA ARG A 464 6.81 -36.21 14.77
C ARG A 464 7.58 -34.92 14.52
N ILE A 465 7.04 -33.80 14.98
CA ILE A 465 7.69 -32.49 14.96
C ILE A 465 7.90 -32.05 16.40
N LEU A 466 9.16 -31.86 16.79
CA LEU A 466 9.50 -31.46 18.16
C LEU A 466 9.91 -29.99 18.25
N TYR A 467 9.51 -29.35 19.33
CA TYR A 467 10.10 -28.09 19.77
C TYR A 467 11.20 -28.36 20.81
N CYS A 468 12.38 -27.78 20.58
CA CYS A 468 13.57 -27.91 21.42
C CYS A 468 13.83 -26.57 22.16
N PRO A 469 13.45 -26.45 23.45
CA PRO A 469 13.63 -25.21 24.22
C PRO A 469 15.09 -24.92 24.58
N THR A 470 15.95 -25.94 24.60
CA THR A 470 17.39 -25.81 24.89
C THR A 470 18.21 -25.35 23.68
N SER A 471 17.65 -25.42 22.47
CA SER A 471 18.20 -24.71 21.31
C SER A 471 17.66 -23.28 21.29
N VAL A 472 18.50 -22.30 21.63
CA VAL A 472 18.08 -20.89 21.79
C VAL A 472 18.79 -19.99 20.78
N LEU A 473 18.03 -19.14 20.09
CA LEU A 473 18.55 -18.14 19.15
C LEU A 473 17.78 -16.82 19.32
N TYR A 474 18.39 -15.69 19.00
CA TYR A 474 17.68 -14.43 18.79
C TYR A 474 17.29 -14.29 17.33
N HIS A 475 16.14 -13.67 17.06
CA HIS A 475 15.69 -13.31 15.71
C HIS A 475 15.39 -11.82 15.66
N MET A 476 16.11 -11.10 14.81
CA MET A 476 16.08 -9.63 14.77
C MET A 476 14.83 -9.07 14.05
N GLU A 477 14.04 -9.94 13.41
CA GLU A 477 12.76 -9.69 12.74
C GLU A 477 12.82 -8.49 11.75
N SER A 478 13.78 -8.54 10.82
CA SER A 478 13.87 -7.56 9.74
C SER A 478 12.80 -7.82 8.67
N VAL A 479 12.13 -6.74 8.22
CA VAL A 479 11.11 -6.82 7.18
C VAL A 479 11.74 -6.55 5.83
N SER A 480 11.97 -7.61 5.06
CA SER A 480 12.36 -7.51 3.66
C SER A 480 11.25 -6.86 2.82
N GLU A 481 11.66 -6.05 1.84
CA GLU A 481 10.74 -5.42 0.89
C GLU A 481 9.86 -6.48 0.20
N GLY A 482 8.55 -6.23 0.15
CA GLY A 482 7.59 -7.14 -0.47
C GLY A 482 7.28 -8.45 0.27
N ARG A 483 7.83 -8.69 1.47
CA ARG A 483 7.61 -9.92 2.27
C ARG A 483 6.14 -10.34 2.40
N PHE A 484 5.22 -9.39 2.48
CA PHE A 484 3.79 -9.64 2.70
C PHE A 484 2.91 -9.47 1.44
N ASN A 485 3.50 -9.27 0.26
CA ASN A 485 2.76 -9.00 -0.98
C ASN A 485 1.82 -10.14 -1.40
N LYS A 486 2.10 -11.35 -0.93
CA LYS A 486 1.47 -12.61 -1.36
C LYS A 486 0.75 -13.34 -0.23
N THR A 487 0.70 -12.75 0.96
CA THR A 487 0.06 -13.34 2.15
C THR A 487 -1.33 -13.87 1.85
N LEU A 488 -2.21 -13.07 1.23
CA LEU A 488 -3.60 -13.48 0.95
C LEU A 488 -3.69 -14.63 -0.07
N ASP A 489 -2.79 -14.68 -1.05
CA ASP A 489 -2.73 -15.76 -2.04
C ASP A 489 -2.25 -17.06 -1.37
N ASN A 490 -1.19 -16.97 -0.55
CA ASN A 490 -0.67 -18.07 0.25
C ASN A 490 -1.73 -18.60 1.24
N CYS A 491 -2.46 -17.72 1.95
CA CYS A 491 -3.57 -18.09 2.82
C CYS A 491 -4.65 -18.88 2.07
N ARG A 492 -5.10 -18.36 0.92
CA ARG A 492 -6.12 -19.02 0.09
C ARG A 492 -5.64 -20.38 -0.39
N TYR A 493 -4.38 -20.49 -0.82
CA TYR A 493 -3.80 -21.75 -1.25
C TYR A 493 -3.68 -22.75 -0.10
N PHE A 494 -3.21 -22.31 1.06
CA PHE A 494 -3.09 -23.11 2.27
C PHE A 494 -4.44 -23.67 2.72
N SER A 495 -5.48 -22.84 2.86
CA SER A 495 -6.79 -23.32 3.30
C SER A 495 -7.56 -24.11 2.24
N ALA A 496 -7.28 -23.93 0.96
CA ALA A 496 -7.75 -24.83 -0.09
C ALA A 496 -7.09 -26.22 0.00
N LYS A 497 -5.83 -26.30 0.47
CA LYS A 497 -5.04 -27.54 0.59
C LYS A 497 -5.29 -28.28 1.91
N TRP A 498 -5.37 -27.55 3.03
CA TRP A 498 -5.39 -28.09 4.40
C TRP A 498 -6.64 -27.76 5.23
N GLY A 499 -7.46 -26.80 4.79
CA GLY A 499 -8.57 -26.25 5.61
C GLY A 499 -9.68 -27.26 5.94
N ARG A 500 -9.69 -28.45 5.33
CA ARG A 500 -10.52 -29.59 5.72
C ARG A 500 -9.64 -30.64 6.40
N GLY A 501 -9.70 -30.73 7.72
CA GLY A 501 -9.01 -31.76 8.51
C GLY A 501 -7.96 -31.25 9.51
N LEU A 502 -7.63 -29.95 9.49
CA LEU A 502 -6.89 -29.33 10.58
C LEU A 502 -7.78 -29.19 11.82
N ASN A 503 -7.42 -29.93 12.87
CA ASN A 503 -8.03 -29.78 14.19
C ASN A 503 -7.26 -28.73 15.00
N ALA A 504 -7.97 -27.94 15.80
CA ALA A 504 -7.35 -27.07 16.79
C ALA A 504 -6.55 -27.91 17.81
N ASP A 505 -5.38 -27.43 18.20
CA ASP A 505 -4.54 -28.07 19.21
C ASP A 505 -4.04 -27.12 20.30
N ASP A 506 -4.34 -25.82 20.18
CA ASP A 506 -3.90 -24.80 21.13
C ASP A 506 -4.48 -24.99 22.54
N GLU A 507 -5.78 -25.26 22.68
CA GLU A 507 -6.38 -25.57 23.99
C GLU A 507 -5.76 -26.80 24.65
N ARG A 508 -5.48 -27.85 23.87
CA ARG A 508 -4.82 -29.08 24.36
C ARG A 508 -3.41 -28.79 24.85
N ILE A 509 -2.60 -28.08 24.05
CA ILE A 509 -1.23 -27.73 24.42
C ILE A 509 -1.21 -26.87 25.70
N CYS A 510 -2.13 -25.91 25.81
CA CYS A 510 -2.25 -25.06 26.99
C CYS A 510 -2.61 -25.89 28.24
N ALA A 511 -3.61 -26.77 28.13
CA ALA A 511 -4.07 -27.63 29.21
C ALA A 511 -2.97 -28.60 29.69
N GLU A 512 -2.20 -29.20 28.78
CA GLU A 512 -1.06 -30.07 29.08
C GLU A 512 0.06 -29.35 29.88
N ASP A 513 0.11 -28.02 29.83
CA ASP A 513 1.06 -27.16 30.55
C ASP A 513 0.48 -26.46 31.78
N GLY A 514 -0.80 -26.66 32.10
CA GLY A 514 -1.47 -25.91 33.17
C GLY A 514 -1.63 -24.41 32.85
N THR A 515 -1.69 -24.05 31.57
CA THR A 515 -1.88 -22.68 31.09
C THR A 515 -3.27 -22.50 30.45
N ASP A 516 -3.67 -21.26 30.21
CA ASP A 516 -4.96 -20.90 29.60
C ASP A 516 -4.68 -20.13 28.30
N ILE A 517 -5.18 -20.63 27.17
CA ILE A 517 -5.00 -20.00 25.85
C ILE A 517 -5.49 -18.54 25.84
N ARG A 518 -6.54 -18.23 26.62
CA ARG A 518 -7.08 -16.86 26.75
C ARG A 518 -6.09 -15.96 27.49
N ARG A 519 -5.35 -16.49 28.46
CA ARG A 519 -4.29 -15.77 29.18
C ARG A 519 -3.08 -15.51 28.28
N ILE A 520 -2.70 -16.47 27.43
CA ILE A 520 -1.61 -16.31 26.45
C ILE A 520 -1.98 -15.24 25.41
N ARG A 521 -3.16 -15.38 24.77
CA ARG A 521 -3.66 -14.41 23.78
C ARG A 521 -3.83 -13.01 24.39
N HIS A 522 -4.19 -12.90 25.69
CA HIS A 522 -4.25 -11.62 26.39
C HIS A 522 -2.86 -11.02 26.66
N LEU A 523 -1.89 -11.81 27.13
CA LEU A 523 -0.50 -11.39 27.30
C LEU A 523 0.10 -10.86 25.98
N GLU A 524 -0.15 -11.59 24.89
CA GLU A 524 0.24 -11.16 23.55
C GLU A 524 -0.45 -9.84 23.14
N ALA A 525 -1.76 -9.70 23.36
CA ALA A 525 -2.48 -8.46 23.05
C ALA A 525 -1.96 -7.25 23.85
N SER A 526 -1.67 -7.43 25.14
CA SER A 526 -1.11 -6.38 26.00
C SER A 526 0.32 -5.99 25.59
N MET A 527 1.20 -6.97 25.31
CA MET A 527 2.58 -6.71 24.92
C MET A 527 2.68 -6.08 23.52
N ARG A 528 1.84 -6.50 22.56
CA ARG A 528 1.73 -5.86 21.24
C ARG A 528 1.37 -4.36 21.36
N GLN A 529 0.53 -3.97 22.32
CA GLN A 529 0.20 -2.55 22.59
C GLN A 529 1.34 -1.78 23.25
N GLY A 530 2.10 -2.41 24.15
CA GLY A 530 3.21 -1.77 24.87
C GLY A 530 4.45 -1.48 24.01
N MET A 531 4.73 -2.32 23.00
CA MET A 531 5.92 -2.19 22.14
C MET A 531 5.73 -1.25 20.92
N GLY A 532 4.58 -0.61 20.75
CA GLY A 532 4.33 0.29 19.62
C GLY A 532 4.18 -0.38 18.25
N TYR A 533 4.07 -1.72 18.21
CA TYR A 533 3.77 -2.45 16.97
C TYR A 533 2.34 -2.13 16.50
N SER A 534 2.20 -1.46 15.37
CA SER A 534 0.90 -1.33 14.70
C SER A 534 0.38 -2.71 14.27
N ARG A 535 -0.95 -2.87 14.14
CA ARG A 535 -1.61 -4.10 13.64
C ARG A 535 -1.09 -4.63 12.28
N LYS A 536 -0.24 -3.89 11.56
CA LYS A 536 0.31 -4.28 10.24
C LYS A 536 1.58 -5.13 10.28
N THR A 537 2.29 -5.20 11.41
CA THR A 537 3.64 -5.84 11.44
C THR A 537 3.61 -7.33 11.79
N VAL A 538 2.43 -7.90 12.07
CA VAL A 538 2.24 -9.34 12.29
C VAL A 538 1.02 -9.80 11.50
N ILE A 539 1.20 -10.83 10.68
CA ILE A 539 0.08 -11.53 10.04
C ILE A 539 -0.54 -12.44 11.08
N ASP A 540 -1.67 -12.02 11.68
CA ASP A 540 -2.65 -12.99 12.16
C ASP A 540 -3.37 -13.54 10.92
N TYR A 541 -3.24 -14.83 10.66
CA TYR A 541 -3.65 -15.52 9.43
C TYR A 541 -5.18 -15.65 9.23
N ARG A 542 -5.98 -14.74 9.78
CA ARG A 542 -7.45 -14.77 9.70
C ARG A 542 -7.97 -14.58 8.28
N ILE A 543 -8.30 -15.71 7.66
CA ILE A 543 -9.16 -15.79 6.48
C ILE A 543 -10.61 -15.64 6.95
N ASP A 544 -11.38 -14.80 6.27
CA ASP A 544 -12.83 -14.75 6.41
C ASP A 544 -13.44 -16.09 5.96
N SER A 545 -13.66 -16.99 6.91
CA SER A 545 -14.29 -18.29 6.70
C SER A 545 -15.80 -18.14 6.57
N THR A 546 -16.28 -17.70 5.40
CA THR A 546 -17.69 -17.84 5.02
C THR A 546 -18.07 -19.34 5.09
N PRO A 547 -18.99 -19.77 5.98
CA PRO A 547 -19.16 -21.19 6.24
C PRO A 547 -19.78 -21.94 5.05
N LEU A 548 -19.00 -22.83 4.44
CA LEU A 548 -19.49 -23.78 3.43
C LEU A 548 -19.88 -25.12 4.11
N CYS A 549 -20.88 -25.09 4.99
CA CYS A 549 -21.40 -26.30 5.64
C CYS A 549 -22.89 -26.20 6.02
N GLU A 550 -23.77 -25.96 5.04
CA GLU A 550 -25.17 -26.39 5.15
C GLU A 550 -25.30 -27.85 4.70
N GLN A 551 -25.02 -28.80 5.60
CA GLN A 551 -25.57 -30.16 5.58
C GLN A 551 -25.11 -30.93 6.83
N LEU A 552 -26.02 -31.06 7.81
CA LEU A 552 -26.23 -32.22 8.69
C LEU A 552 -27.20 -31.85 9.83
N THR A 553 -28.48 -31.72 9.51
CA THR A 553 -29.55 -31.81 10.50
C THR A 553 -29.75 -33.27 10.91
N ALA A 554 -29.39 -33.64 12.15
CA ALA A 554 -30.17 -34.50 13.06
C ALA A 554 -29.31 -35.16 14.17
N SER A 555 -29.46 -34.68 15.40
CA SER A 555 -29.92 -35.53 16.53
C SER A 555 -30.13 -34.68 17.78
N ARG A 556 -31.15 -35.00 18.56
CA ARG A 556 -31.40 -34.46 19.91
C ARG A 556 -30.54 -35.25 20.92
N ASP A 557 -30.09 -34.61 22.00
CA ASP A 557 -30.85 -34.70 23.25
C ASP A 557 -30.39 -33.74 24.35
N LEU A 558 -31.31 -33.49 25.28
CA LEU A 558 -31.14 -32.66 26.47
C LEU A 558 -30.52 -33.48 27.61
N THR A 559 -29.65 -32.90 28.43
CA THR A 559 -29.89 -32.66 29.88
C THR A 559 -28.64 -32.21 30.65
N THR A 560 -28.90 -31.54 31.78
CA THR A 560 -27.97 -31.08 32.83
C THR A 560 -27.12 -29.82 32.54
N PRO A 561 -27.24 -28.75 33.37
CA PRO A 561 -26.44 -27.54 33.25
C PRO A 561 -25.13 -27.65 34.04
N ASN A 562 -23.98 -27.44 33.39
CA ASN A 562 -22.68 -27.44 34.07
C ASN A 562 -22.22 -26.00 34.37
N PRO A 563 -22.04 -25.58 35.64
CA PRO A 563 -21.87 -24.18 36.01
C PRO A 563 -20.39 -23.74 36.04
N SER A 564 -19.87 -23.16 34.94
CA SER A 564 -18.50 -22.61 34.93
C SER A 564 -18.25 -21.43 33.98
N SER A 565 -19.23 -20.55 33.75
CA SER A 565 -19.06 -19.34 32.93
C SER A 565 -19.29 -18.06 33.74
N ASN A 566 -18.25 -17.56 34.43
CA ASN A 566 -18.28 -16.24 35.07
C ASN A 566 -16.90 -15.57 35.11
N LYS A 567 -16.38 -15.21 33.92
CA LYS A 567 -15.62 -13.97 33.75
C LYS A 567 -16.58 -13.00 33.06
N ALA A 568 -17.12 -12.05 33.82
CA ALA A 568 -18.04 -11.06 33.26
C ALA A 568 -17.27 -10.07 32.38
N SER A 569 -17.66 -9.97 31.11
CA SER A 569 -17.12 -8.97 30.17
C SER A 569 -17.29 -7.55 30.71
N LEU A 570 -16.25 -6.74 30.60
CA LEU A 570 -16.33 -5.31 30.90
C LEU A 570 -17.23 -4.61 29.86
N LEU A 571 -18.06 -3.68 30.32
CA LEU A 571 -18.95 -2.88 29.49
C LEU A 571 -18.58 -1.38 29.60
N SER A 572 -18.42 -0.69 28.48
CA SER A 572 -18.12 0.75 28.47
C SER A 572 -19.40 1.56 28.24
N ILE A 573 -19.75 2.44 29.19
CA ILE A 573 -20.90 3.35 29.05
C ILE A 573 -20.40 4.73 28.63
N VAL A 574 -20.68 5.12 27.39
CA VAL A 574 -20.39 6.46 26.85
C VAL A 574 -21.59 7.36 27.14
N ILE A 575 -21.35 8.47 27.85
CA ILE A 575 -22.38 9.45 28.21
C ILE A 575 -21.96 10.83 27.71
N LEU A 576 -22.80 11.49 26.91
CA LEU A 576 -22.57 12.86 26.48
C LEU A 576 -23.26 13.84 27.43
N SER A 577 -22.55 14.90 27.82
CA SER A 577 -23.07 15.97 28.68
C SER A 577 -22.87 17.34 28.03
N LEU A 578 -23.94 18.14 28.00
CA LEU A 578 -23.87 19.56 27.68
C LEU A 578 -24.78 20.36 28.63
N ASN A 579 -24.17 21.19 29.48
CA ASN A 579 -24.81 22.14 30.40
C ASN A 579 -25.90 21.56 31.36
N GLN A 580 -25.90 20.24 31.64
CA GLN A 580 -26.98 19.54 32.36
C GLN A 580 -26.46 18.64 33.50
N SER A 581 -25.63 19.19 34.39
CA SER A 581 -24.98 18.44 35.47
C SER A 581 -25.94 17.75 36.45
N GLU A 582 -27.17 18.24 36.62
CA GLU A 582 -28.18 17.63 37.50
C GLU A 582 -28.77 16.35 36.90
N TRP A 583 -29.12 16.36 35.60
CA TRP A 583 -29.57 15.17 34.88
C TRP A 583 -28.44 14.15 34.73
N THR A 584 -27.23 14.60 34.38
CA THR A 584 -26.04 13.73 34.37
C THR A 584 -25.82 13.04 35.72
N ARG A 585 -26.02 13.74 36.85
CA ARG A 585 -25.96 13.14 38.19
C ARG A 585 -27.02 12.04 38.38
N ALA A 586 -28.28 12.34 38.09
CA ALA A 586 -29.38 11.40 38.24
C ALA A 586 -29.22 10.14 37.35
N CYS A 587 -28.73 10.32 36.13
CA CYS A 587 -28.34 9.24 35.22
C CYS A 587 -27.26 8.35 35.85
N LEU A 588 -26.13 8.93 36.28
CA LEU A 588 -25.03 8.21 36.95
C LEU A 588 -25.48 7.48 38.23
N GLU A 589 -26.34 8.10 39.04
CA GLU A 589 -26.90 7.49 40.25
C GLU A 589 -27.84 6.31 39.91
N SER A 590 -28.67 6.42 38.87
CA SER A 590 -29.51 5.31 38.41
C SER A 590 -28.69 4.13 37.87
N ILE A 591 -27.59 4.37 37.15
CA ILE A 591 -26.65 3.34 36.69
C ILE A 591 -26.01 2.62 37.88
N ARG A 592 -25.52 3.37 38.88
CA ARG A 592 -24.94 2.80 40.12
C ARG A 592 -25.93 1.97 40.92
N LYS A 593 -27.22 2.34 40.90
CA LYS A 593 -28.29 1.63 41.63
C LYS A 593 -28.71 0.33 40.94
N HIS A 594 -28.75 0.31 39.60
CA HIS A 594 -29.48 -0.71 38.83
C HIS A 594 -28.63 -1.60 37.92
N SER A 595 -27.32 -1.40 37.86
CA SER A 595 -26.37 -2.24 37.08
C SER A 595 -25.49 -3.10 37.99
N THR A 596 -25.43 -4.41 37.74
CA THR A 596 -24.57 -5.36 38.50
C THR A 596 -23.38 -5.88 37.71
N LEU A 597 -23.44 -5.86 36.37
CA LEU A 597 -22.31 -6.22 35.51
C LEU A 597 -21.12 -5.25 35.69
N PRO A 598 -19.85 -5.68 35.49
CA PRO A 598 -18.70 -4.77 35.52
C PRO A 598 -18.79 -3.73 34.39
N TYR A 599 -18.72 -2.45 34.75
CA TYR A 599 -18.74 -1.36 33.78
C TYR A 599 -17.71 -0.26 34.10
N GLU A 600 -17.25 0.42 33.04
CA GLU A 600 -16.61 1.74 33.09
C GLU A 600 -17.56 2.80 32.50
N ILE A 601 -17.32 4.07 32.81
CA ILE A 601 -18.08 5.20 32.26
C ILE A 601 -17.11 6.19 31.62
N ILE A 602 -17.40 6.58 30.38
CA ILE A 602 -16.65 7.59 29.63
C ILE A 602 -17.58 8.77 29.38
N LEU A 603 -17.38 9.82 30.17
CA LEU A 603 -18.24 10.99 30.26
C LEU A 603 -17.68 12.12 29.38
N VAL A 604 -18.32 12.37 28.25
CA VAL A 604 -17.88 13.33 27.23
C VAL A 604 -18.59 14.66 27.43
N ASP A 605 -17.86 15.64 27.96
CA ASP A 605 -18.32 17.03 27.95
C ASP A 605 -18.24 17.61 26.54
N ASN A 606 -19.36 18.14 26.07
CA ASN A 606 -19.50 18.67 24.72
C ASN A 606 -19.34 20.21 24.68
N GLY A 607 -18.44 20.78 25.49
CA GLY A 607 -18.20 22.22 25.58
C GLY A 607 -19.15 22.94 26.53
N SER A 608 -19.34 22.40 27.73
CA SER A 608 -20.19 23.06 28.74
C SER A 608 -19.53 24.27 29.40
N SER A 609 -20.36 25.04 30.11
CA SER A 609 -19.91 26.09 31.02
C SER A 609 -19.02 25.57 32.16
N SER A 610 -18.18 26.45 32.72
CA SER A 610 -17.24 26.13 33.81
C SER A 610 -17.89 25.50 35.05
N ARG A 611 -19.14 25.89 35.37
CA ARG A 611 -19.93 25.29 36.47
C ARG A 611 -20.24 23.82 36.21
N THR A 612 -20.61 23.46 34.98
CA THR A 612 -20.87 22.08 34.60
C THR A 612 -19.58 21.27 34.55
N ILE A 613 -18.50 21.81 33.96
CA ILE A 613 -17.18 21.14 33.94
C ILE A 613 -16.71 20.78 35.36
N SER A 614 -16.85 21.69 36.35
CA SER A 614 -16.51 21.38 37.74
C SER A 614 -17.31 20.20 38.29
N ALA A 615 -18.62 20.15 38.04
CA ALA A 615 -19.47 19.06 38.51
C ALA A 615 -19.15 17.72 37.82
N LEU A 616 -18.71 17.73 36.56
CA LEU A 616 -18.26 16.52 35.84
C LEU A 616 -16.93 15.99 36.40
N LEU A 617 -15.99 16.89 36.74
CA LEU A 617 -14.74 16.53 37.39
C LEU A 617 -14.95 15.98 38.81
N ASP A 618 -15.91 16.51 39.56
CA ASP A 618 -16.27 15.97 40.88
C ASP A 618 -16.72 14.49 40.78
N PHE A 619 -17.30 14.05 39.66
CA PHE A 619 -17.68 12.64 39.49
C PHE A 619 -16.48 11.70 39.32
N THR A 620 -15.39 12.12 38.65
CA THR A 620 -14.18 11.28 38.49
C THR A 620 -13.42 11.08 39.79
N VAL A 621 -13.42 12.10 40.66
CA VAL A 621 -12.82 12.02 42.01
C VAL A 621 -13.59 11.06 42.91
N ASN A 622 -14.92 11.01 42.79
CA ASN A 622 -15.78 10.20 43.67
C ASN A 622 -16.06 8.78 43.16
N ASP A 623 -15.74 8.45 41.91
CA ASP A 623 -15.94 7.11 41.35
C ASP A 623 -14.83 6.75 40.37
N PRO A 624 -13.92 5.82 40.72
CA PRO A 624 -12.72 5.56 39.94
C PRO A 624 -13.00 4.92 38.57
N ARG A 625 -14.24 4.49 38.31
CA ARG A 625 -14.71 3.93 37.03
C ARG A 625 -15.07 4.99 36.00
N ILE A 626 -15.06 6.27 36.36
CA ILE A 626 -15.44 7.38 35.48
C ILE A 626 -14.18 8.07 34.93
N SER A 627 -14.07 8.10 33.60
CA SER A 627 -13.13 8.93 32.85
C SER A 627 -13.90 10.06 32.14
N VAL A 628 -13.30 11.25 32.02
CA VAL A 628 -13.91 12.45 31.42
C VAL A 628 -13.10 12.94 30.21
N ILE A 629 -13.82 13.28 29.13
CA ILE A 629 -13.28 14.03 27.98
C ILE A 629 -13.86 15.45 28.02
N LEU A 630 -13.00 16.47 27.94
CA LEU A 630 -13.38 17.89 27.92
C LEU A 630 -13.13 18.51 26.54
N ASN A 631 -14.20 18.81 25.81
CA ASN A 631 -14.15 19.56 24.56
C ASN A 631 -14.23 21.08 24.79
N ALA A 632 -13.57 21.86 23.94
CA ALA A 632 -13.65 23.33 23.96
C ALA A 632 -14.91 23.90 23.29
N ARG A 633 -15.67 23.08 22.57
CA ARG A 633 -16.88 23.44 21.81
C ARG A 633 -17.75 22.21 21.56
N ASN A 634 -19.03 22.43 21.30
CA ASN A 634 -19.96 21.37 20.90
C ASN A 634 -19.53 20.71 19.57
N LYS A 635 -19.31 19.40 19.64
CA LYS A 635 -18.96 18.46 18.55
C LYS A 635 -20.18 17.78 17.93
N GLY A 636 -21.39 18.04 18.45
CA GLY A 636 -22.61 17.32 18.10
C GLY A 636 -22.69 15.94 18.73
N PHE A 637 -23.77 15.22 18.45
CA PHE A 637 -24.04 13.91 19.05
C PHE A 637 -23.08 12.83 18.54
N ALA A 638 -22.88 12.74 17.22
CA ALA A 638 -21.96 11.78 16.61
C ALA A 638 -20.52 11.99 17.09
N GLY A 639 -19.99 13.22 17.01
CA GLY A 639 -18.60 13.51 17.35
C GLY A 639 -18.26 13.24 18.82
N GLY A 640 -19.14 13.60 19.75
CA GLY A 640 -18.95 13.28 21.17
C GLY A 640 -18.96 11.76 21.43
N ASN A 641 -19.90 11.03 20.82
CA ASN A 641 -19.97 9.57 20.99
C ASN A 641 -18.77 8.88 20.35
N ASN A 642 -18.27 9.37 19.20
CA ASN A 642 -17.06 8.86 18.55
C ASN A 642 -15.83 8.98 19.46
N GLN A 643 -15.68 10.10 20.19
CA GLN A 643 -14.62 10.26 21.19
C GLN A 643 -14.77 9.23 22.33
N GLY A 644 -15.98 9.04 22.86
CA GLY A 644 -16.22 8.04 23.90
C GLY A 644 -15.95 6.59 23.43
N MET A 645 -16.43 6.22 22.24
CA MET A 645 -16.21 4.91 21.62
C MET A 645 -14.73 4.60 21.36
N ALA A 646 -13.89 5.63 21.18
CA ALA A 646 -12.45 5.51 20.97
C ALA A 646 -11.68 5.19 22.26
N LEU A 647 -12.18 5.59 23.44
CA LEU A 647 -11.59 5.22 24.74
C LEU A 647 -12.18 3.92 25.32
N ALA A 648 -13.37 3.51 24.87
CA ALA A 648 -14.06 2.32 25.37
C ALA A 648 -13.20 1.05 25.31
N GLN A 649 -13.05 0.37 26.45
CA GLN A 649 -12.24 -0.84 26.61
C GLN A 649 -13.08 -2.13 26.63
N GLY A 650 -14.40 -2.02 26.82
CA GLY A 650 -15.32 -3.14 26.98
C GLY A 650 -15.69 -3.88 25.69
N ASP A 651 -16.12 -5.12 25.85
CA ASP A 651 -16.65 -5.97 24.76
C ASP A 651 -18.01 -5.46 24.23
N TYR A 652 -18.73 -4.77 25.11
CA TYR A 652 -20.00 -4.10 24.83
C TYR A 652 -19.86 -2.60 25.14
N ILE A 653 -20.32 -1.77 24.23
CA ILE A 653 -20.21 -0.31 24.31
C ILE A 653 -21.63 0.23 24.25
N LEU A 654 -22.06 0.88 25.33
CA LEU A 654 -23.35 1.50 25.43
C LEU A 654 -23.23 2.99 25.14
N LEU A 655 -23.98 3.50 24.18
CA LEU A 655 -24.18 4.94 24.01
C LEU A 655 -25.46 5.31 24.77
N LEU A 656 -25.37 6.27 25.69
CA LEU A 656 -26.45 6.62 26.60
C LEU A 656 -26.56 8.15 26.77
N ASN A 657 -27.75 8.70 26.58
CA ASN A 657 -28.00 10.10 26.86
C ASN A 657 -27.99 10.38 28.37
N ASN A 658 -27.45 11.54 28.77
CA ASN A 658 -27.44 11.96 30.17
C ASN A 658 -28.81 12.35 30.74
N ASP A 659 -29.87 12.44 29.92
CA ASP A 659 -31.26 12.69 30.32
C ASP A 659 -32.10 11.40 30.40
N THR A 660 -31.44 10.27 30.72
CA THR A 660 -32.05 8.95 30.94
C THR A 660 -31.93 8.50 32.40
N LEU A 661 -32.95 7.77 32.87
CA LEU A 661 -32.93 7.04 34.14
C LEU A 661 -33.15 5.56 33.86
N VAL A 662 -32.18 4.74 34.25
CA VAL A 662 -32.21 3.29 34.02
C VAL A 662 -32.92 2.58 35.17
N THR A 663 -33.36 1.33 34.94
CA THR A 663 -34.17 0.56 35.89
C THR A 663 -33.56 -0.82 36.16
N ALA A 664 -34.02 -1.52 37.19
CA ALA A 664 -33.39 -2.77 37.65
C ALA A 664 -33.15 -3.78 36.51
N GLU A 665 -31.97 -4.40 36.52
CA GLU A 665 -31.52 -5.44 35.57
C GLU A 665 -31.54 -5.01 34.08
N TRP A 666 -31.58 -3.71 33.78
CA TRP A 666 -31.67 -3.21 32.40
C TRP A 666 -30.47 -3.64 31.54
N LEU A 667 -29.27 -3.56 32.09
CA LEU A 667 -28.01 -3.80 31.39
C LEU A 667 -27.84 -5.29 31.11
N GLU A 668 -28.17 -6.11 32.11
CA GLU A 668 -28.24 -7.56 32.06
C GLU A 668 -29.24 -8.03 30.99
N GLY A 669 -30.42 -7.40 30.91
CA GLY A 669 -31.42 -7.69 29.88
C GLY A 669 -30.95 -7.33 28.47
N LEU A 670 -30.30 -6.17 28.28
CA LEU A 670 -29.71 -5.76 27.00
C LEU A 670 -28.59 -6.72 26.57
N VAL A 671 -27.71 -7.13 27.50
CA VAL A 671 -26.62 -8.09 27.24
C VAL A 671 -27.17 -9.49 26.94
N LYS A 672 -28.25 -9.92 27.59
CA LYS A 672 -28.85 -11.24 27.37
C LYS A 672 -29.30 -11.46 25.90
N VAL A 673 -29.87 -10.44 25.25
CA VAL A 673 -30.28 -10.54 23.83
C VAL A 673 -29.11 -10.94 22.93
N PHE A 674 -27.87 -10.55 23.26
CA PHE A 674 -26.69 -10.94 22.50
C PHE A 674 -26.29 -12.41 22.66
N ALA A 675 -26.59 -13.03 23.80
CA ALA A 675 -26.37 -14.45 24.03
C ALA A 675 -27.42 -15.30 23.29
N ASP A 676 -28.70 -14.91 23.42
CA ASP A 676 -29.83 -15.61 22.79
C ASP A 676 -29.84 -15.46 21.25
N TYR A 677 -29.28 -14.36 20.71
CA TYR A 677 -29.25 -14.06 19.27
C TYR A 677 -27.84 -13.67 18.78
N PRO A 678 -26.97 -14.64 18.41
CA PRO A 678 -25.57 -14.40 18.06
C PRO A 678 -25.31 -13.49 16.86
N LYS A 679 -26.28 -13.30 15.95
CA LYS A 679 -26.19 -12.35 14.82
C LYS A 679 -26.45 -10.89 15.20
N VAL A 680 -26.99 -10.62 16.39
CA VAL A 680 -27.32 -9.26 16.82
C VAL A 680 -26.04 -8.48 17.11
N GLY A 681 -25.93 -7.28 16.54
CA GLY A 681 -24.84 -6.33 16.78
C GLY A 681 -25.25 -5.15 17.66
N ILE A 682 -26.51 -4.72 17.59
CA ILE A 682 -27.04 -3.56 18.30
C ILE A 682 -28.35 -3.92 19.01
N VAL A 683 -28.50 -3.54 20.28
CA VAL A 683 -29.71 -3.72 21.09
C VAL A 683 -30.13 -2.40 21.73
N GLY A 684 -31.42 -2.04 21.61
CA GLY A 684 -32.02 -0.91 22.32
C GLY A 684 -33.12 -1.35 23.31
N PRO A 685 -33.43 -0.55 24.35
CA PRO A 685 -34.53 -0.83 25.29
C PRO A 685 -35.86 -0.20 24.85
N MET A 686 -36.94 -0.53 25.54
CA MET A 686 -38.21 0.19 25.51
C MET A 686 -38.14 1.48 26.36
N SER A 687 -38.93 2.51 26.02
CA SER A 687 -38.97 3.78 26.77
C SER A 687 -40.31 4.53 26.69
N ASN A 688 -40.57 5.43 27.64
CA ASN A 688 -41.72 6.33 27.68
C ASN A 688 -41.70 7.45 26.63
N HIS A 689 -40.51 7.82 26.12
CA HIS A 689 -40.37 8.98 25.24
C HIS A 689 -39.31 8.73 24.15
N VAL A 690 -39.71 8.06 23.08
CA VAL A 690 -38.83 7.71 21.95
C VAL A 690 -39.66 7.59 20.67
N ALA A 691 -39.03 7.74 19.51
CA ALA A 691 -39.67 7.53 18.22
C ALA A 691 -39.70 6.04 17.83
N GLY A 692 -40.73 5.63 17.09
CA GLY A 692 -40.80 4.28 16.52
C GLY A 692 -41.12 3.19 17.54
N PRO A 693 -40.72 1.92 17.28
CA PRO A 693 -41.26 0.75 17.99
C PRO A 693 -40.70 0.55 19.40
N GLN A 694 -39.76 1.39 19.87
CA GLN A 694 -39.29 1.40 21.26
C GLN A 694 -40.26 2.13 22.21
N LEU A 695 -41.29 2.82 21.69
CA LEU A 695 -42.22 3.61 22.50
C LEU A 695 -43.20 2.73 23.29
N VAL A 696 -43.35 3.02 24.58
CA VAL A 696 -44.38 2.45 25.46
C VAL A 696 -45.44 3.51 25.75
N GLU A 697 -46.50 3.54 24.95
CA GLU A 697 -47.57 4.53 25.08
C GLU A 697 -48.29 4.48 26.44
N SER A 698 -48.35 3.29 27.06
CA SER A 698 -48.95 3.04 28.37
C SER A 698 -48.08 3.49 29.56
N ALA A 699 -46.85 3.97 29.33
CA ALA A 699 -45.98 4.46 30.39
C ALA A 699 -46.57 5.73 31.03
N ARG A 700 -47.13 5.58 32.23
CA ARG A 700 -47.73 6.65 33.04
C ARG A 700 -47.35 6.43 34.50
N TYR A 701 -46.67 7.42 35.09
CA TYR A 701 -46.21 7.48 36.47
C TYR A 701 -45.83 8.93 36.80
N GLY A 702 -46.00 9.35 38.05
CA GLY A 702 -45.69 10.72 38.50
C GLY A 702 -44.33 10.89 39.17
N ASN A 703 -43.67 9.80 39.57
CA ASN A 703 -42.38 9.82 40.29
C ASN A 703 -41.53 8.57 40.02
N ILE A 704 -40.28 8.59 40.51
CA ILE A 704 -39.29 7.52 40.31
C ILE A 704 -39.77 6.18 40.90
N THR A 705 -40.42 6.17 42.06
CA THR A 705 -40.93 4.94 42.70
C THR A 705 -42.02 4.28 41.85
N GLU A 706 -42.94 5.06 41.31
CA GLU A 706 -43.97 4.58 40.38
C GLU A 706 -43.37 4.14 39.03
N MET A 707 -42.31 4.81 38.55
CA MET A 707 -41.55 4.39 37.36
C MET A 707 -40.86 3.03 37.58
N GLU A 708 -40.21 2.81 38.72
CA GLU A 708 -39.58 1.52 39.05
C GLU A 708 -40.64 0.41 39.17
N ALA A 709 -41.78 0.70 39.80
CA ALA A 709 -42.90 -0.23 39.87
C ALA A 709 -43.52 -0.52 38.48
N PHE A 710 -43.59 0.46 37.59
CA PHE A 710 -44.01 0.27 36.20
C PHE A 710 -43.02 -0.61 35.43
N ALA A 711 -41.72 -0.32 35.53
CA ALA A 711 -40.66 -1.08 34.86
C ALA A 711 -40.62 -2.54 35.32
N SER A 712 -40.81 -2.79 36.61
CA SER A 712 -40.90 -4.15 37.18
C SER A 712 -42.09 -4.94 36.62
N ARG A 713 -43.28 -4.34 36.53
CA ARG A 713 -44.45 -4.95 35.88
C ARG A 713 -44.19 -5.20 34.39
N TRP A 714 -43.67 -4.20 33.69
CA TRP A 714 -43.36 -4.31 32.26
C TRP A 714 -42.38 -5.44 31.95
N ARG A 715 -41.30 -5.58 32.73
CA ARG A 715 -40.34 -6.69 32.65
C ARG A 715 -41.03 -8.03 32.86
N LYS A 716 -41.89 -8.14 33.88
CA LYS A 716 -42.63 -9.38 34.16
C LYS A 716 -43.55 -9.78 33.01
N ASP A 717 -44.29 -8.83 32.45
CA ASP A 717 -45.28 -9.06 31.39
C ASP A 717 -44.64 -9.35 30.01
N ASN A 718 -43.38 -8.96 29.81
CA ASN A 718 -42.65 -9.11 28.54
C ASN A 718 -41.38 -9.98 28.67
N CYS A 719 -41.20 -10.70 29.78
CA CYS A 719 -39.95 -11.36 30.19
C CYS A 719 -39.29 -12.20 29.09
N GLY A 720 -38.03 -11.91 28.77
CA GLY A 720 -37.24 -12.63 27.76
C GLY A 720 -37.67 -12.38 26.31
N THR A 721 -38.61 -11.48 26.04
CA THR A 721 -39.06 -11.20 24.67
C THR A 721 -38.23 -10.09 24.01
N THR A 722 -38.00 -10.23 22.72
CA THR A 722 -37.28 -9.26 21.89
C THR A 722 -37.78 -9.32 20.46
N PHE A 723 -37.75 -8.20 19.74
CA PHE A 723 -38.15 -8.12 18.33
C PHE A 723 -37.10 -7.39 17.48
N SER A 724 -37.01 -7.78 16.21
CA SER A 724 -36.09 -7.21 15.23
C SER A 724 -36.61 -5.88 14.68
N VAL A 725 -35.71 -4.92 14.43
CA VAL A 725 -36.03 -3.57 13.93
C VAL A 725 -34.97 -3.12 12.91
N PRO A 726 -35.31 -2.26 11.94
CA PRO A 726 -34.31 -1.71 11.01
C PRO A 726 -33.33 -0.73 11.68
N ALA A 727 -33.74 -0.10 12.78
CA ALA A 727 -32.90 0.78 13.59
C ALA A 727 -33.45 0.91 15.01
N VAL A 728 -32.56 1.25 15.96
CA VAL A 728 -32.90 1.76 17.29
C VAL A 728 -32.46 3.22 17.41
N ILE A 729 -33.15 3.99 18.25
CA ILE A 729 -32.86 5.41 18.48
C ILE A 729 -31.72 5.56 19.49
N GLY A 730 -30.78 6.46 19.20
CA GLY A 730 -29.49 6.59 19.90
C GLY A 730 -29.52 7.06 21.36
N PHE A 731 -30.69 7.28 21.96
CA PHE A 731 -30.80 7.69 23.37
C PHE A 731 -30.28 6.63 24.35
N CYS A 732 -30.35 5.35 23.95
CA CYS A 732 -29.74 4.21 24.62
C CYS A 732 -29.58 3.07 23.62
N MET A 733 -28.33 2.79 23.19
CA MET A 733 -28.03 1.70 22.28
C MET A 733 -26.77 0.94 22.72
N LEU A 734 -26.92 -0.36 22.96
CA LEU A 734 -25.82 -1.25 23.32
C LEU A 734 -25.27 -1.89 22.05
N VAL A 735 -23.98 -1.73 21.82
CA VAL A 735 -23.29 -2.13 20.59
C VAL A 735 -22.17 -3.11 20.93
N ARG A 736 -22.09 -4.26 20.26
CA ARG A 736 -20.92 -5.16 20.39
C ARG A 736 -19.69 -4.49 19.77
N ARG A 737 -18.50 -4.64 20.39
CA ARG A 737 -17.22 -4.12 19.88
C ARG A 737 -17.01 -4.44 18.39
N ARG A 738 -17.30 -5.68 17.96
CA ARG A 738 -17.19 -6.13 16.55
C ARG A 738 -17.94 -5.28 15.53
N VAL A 739 -19.06 -4.64 15.92
CA VAL A 739 -19.82 -3.75 15.04
C VAL A 739 -19.01 -2.48 14.80
N ILE A 740 -18.48 -1.89 15.87
CA ILE A 740 -17.61 -0.70 15.80
C ILE A 740 -16.32 -1.03 15.03
N ASP A 741 -15.76 -2.22 15.20
CA ASP A 741 -14.60 -2.67 14.40
C ASP A 741 -14.94 -2.81 12.90
N ALA A 742 -16.16 -3.20 12.56
CA ALA A 742 -16.61 -3.41 11.18
C ALA A 742 -17.07 -2.13 10.46
N ILE A 743 -17.79 -1.23 11.14
CA ILE A 743 -18.44 -0.04 10.53
C ILE A 743 -17.90 1.30 11.05
N GLY A 744 -17.08 1.27 12.10
CA GLY A 744 -16.57 2.47 12.77
C GLY A 744 -17.58 3.14 13.70
N GLY A 745 -17.53 4.47 13.76
CA GLY A 745 -18.38 5.34 14.58
C GLY A 745 -19.65 5.86 13.90
N LEU A 746 -20.31 6.82 14.56
CA LEU A 746 -21.45 7.57 14.03
C LEU A 746 -20.96 8.62 13.02
N ASP A 747 -21.77 8.91 12.00
CA ASP A 747 -21.39 9.90 10.99
C ASP A 747 -21.62 11.33 11.48
N GLU A 748 -20.54 12.13 11.52
CA GLU A 748 -20.58 13.53 11.95
C GLU A 748 -21.25 14.47 10.93
N LEU A 749 -21.58 13.99 9.71
CA LEU A 749 -22.35 14.70 8.69
C LEU A 749 -23.70 15.26 9.21
N PHE A 750 -24.35 14.54 10.13
CA PHE A 750 -25.63 14.93 10.72
C PHE A 750 -25.50 16.04 11.78
N GLY A 751 -24.26 16.40 12.15
CA GLY A 751 -23.96 17.55 13.00
C GLY A 751 -24.48 17.39 14.44
N VAL A 752 -25.39 18.27 14.87
CA VAL A 752 -25.85 18.33 16.26
C VAL A 752 -26.77 17.17 16.66
N GLY A 753 -27.25 16.36 15.72
CA GLY A 753 -27.95 15.10 15.96
C GLY A 753 -29.20 14.89 15.09
N ASN A 754 -29.84 13.73 15.25
CA ASN A 754 -30.88 13.12 14.42
C ASN A 754 -30.36 12.55 13.08
N PHE A 755 -30.69 11.26 12.84
CA PHE A 755 -30.34 10.40 11.70
C PHE A 755 -28.97 9.72 11.74
N GLU A 756 -28.02 10.16 12.58
CA GLU A 756 -26.75 9.45 12.78
C GLU A 756 -26.92 8.04 13.39
N ASP A 757 -27.92 7.86 14.25
CA ASP A 757 -28.28 6.59 14.90
C ASP A 757 -28.95 5.61 13.94
N ILE A 758 -29.87 6.11 13.11
CA ILE A 758 -30.48 5.35 12.01
C ILE A 758 -29.39 4.96 11.00
N ASP A 759 -28.54 5.91 10.59
CA ASP A 759 -27.39 5.64 9.71
C ASP A 759 -26.46 4.56 10.25
N TYR A 760 -26.16 4.62 11.56
CA TYR A 760 -25.34 3.64 12.25
C TYR A 760 -25.95 2.24 12.22
N CYS A 761 -27.25 2.13 12.53
CA CYS A 761 -27.98 0.86 12.46
C CYS A 761 -28.04 0.30 11.03
N TYR A 762 -28.24 1.16 10.03
CA TYR A 762 -28.27 0.75 8.63
C TYR A 762 -26.90 0.26 8.15
N ARG A 763 -25.80 0.92 8.54
CA ARG A 763 -24.44 0.40 8.28
C ARG A 763 -24.19 -0.93 8.98
N ALA A 764 -24.63 -1.11 10.22
CA ALA A 764 -24.53 -2.38 10.94
C ALA A 764 -25.30 -3.50 10.22
N PHE A 765 -26.54 -3.24 9.80
CA PHE A 765 -27.35 -4.18 9.02
C PHE A 765 -26.66 -4.63 7.72
N LEU A 766 -25.98 -3.70 7.05
CA LEU A 766 -25.28 -3.95 5.79
C LEU A 766 -23.93 -4.69 6.00
N ALA A 767 -23.43 -4.73 7.24
CA ALA A 767 -22.31 -5.56 7.71
C ALA A 767 -22.76 -6.91 8.34
N ASP A 768 -23.95 -7.43 7.96
CA ASP A 768 -24.59 -8.66 8.49
C ASP A 768 -24.77 -8.67 10.03
N HIS A 769 -25.08 -7.51 10.62
CA HIS A 769 -25.46 -7.41 12.04
C HIS A 769 -26.93 -7.08 12.21
N GLU A 770 -27.67 -7.96 12.91
CA GLU A 770 -29.06 -7.71 13.24
C GLU A 770 -29.19 -6.62 14.32
N ILE A 771 -30.26 -5.84 14.28
CA ILE A 771 -30.61 -4.84 15.28
C ILE A 771 -31.93 -5.25 15.95
N ARG A 772 -31.97 -5.28 17.28
CA ARG A 772 -33.15 -5.71 18.05
C ARG A 772 -33.50 -4.74 19.17
N VAL A 773 -34.75 -4.83 19.62
CA VAL A 773 -35.20 -4.19 20.86
C VAL A 773 -35.39 -5.26 21.94
N ALA A 774 -34.79 -5.07 23.11
CA ALA A 774 -35.06 -5.86 24.31
C ALA A 774 -36.40 -5.40 24.88
N ARG A 775 -37.46 -6.21 24.73
CA ARG A 775 -38.82 -5.78 25.02
C ARG A 775 -39.16 -5.87 26.51
N ASP A 776 -38.46 -6.71 27.26
CA ASP A 776 -38.51 -6.77 28.72
C ASP A 776 -37.73 -5.64 29.42
N VAL A 777 -36.79 -4.98 28.75
CA VAL A 777 -36.04 -3.85 29.30
C VAL A 777 -36.78 -2.54 29.06
N PHE A 778 -37.10 -1.83 30.14
CA PHE A 778 -37.70 -0.50 30.11
C PHE A 778 -36.82 0.53 30.82
N ILE A 779 -36.51 1.65 30.17
CA ILE A 779 -35.81 2.79 30.78
C ILE A 779 -36.57 4.10 30.55
N HIS A 780 -36.43 5.04 31.48
CA HIS A 780 -37.04 6.35 31.36
C HIS A 780 -36.12 7.32 30.59
N HIS A 781 -36.71 8.10 29.69
CA HIS A 781 -36.05 9.16 28.95
C HIS A 781 -36.86 10.45 29.10
N GLN A 782 -36.19 11.52 29.52
CA GLN A 782 -36.81 12.81 29.85
C GLN A 782 -37.11 13.65 28.58
N GLY A 783 -36.37 13.42 27.49
CA GLY A 783 -36.74 13.83 26.14
C GLY A 783 -36.13 15.15 25.68
N SER A 784 -35.02 15.06 24.94
CA SER A 784 -34.45 16.13 24.11
C SER A 784 -34.13 17.42 24.89
N LEU A 785 -33.68 17.29 26.14
CA LEU A 785 -33.35 18.46 26.97
C LEU A 785 -32.22 19.31 26.36
N THR A 786 -31.20 18.68 25.76
CA THR A 786 -30.10 19.38 25.09
C THR A 786 -30.56 20.26 23.92
N PHE A 787 -31.51 19.79 23.11
CA PHE A 787 -32.07 20.58 22.00
C PHE A 787 -32.90 21.78 22.50
N LYS A 788 -33.57 21.63 23.64
CA LYS A 788 -34.33 22.72 24.31
C LYS A 788 -33.38 23.76 24.92
N ALA A 789 -32.28 23.32 25.53
CA ALA A 789 -31.29 24.21 26.16
C ALA A 789 -30.54 25.08 25.13
N GLU A 790 -30.24 24.53 23.95
CA GLU A 790 -29.48 25.21 22.89
C GLU A 790 -30.38 25.92 21.85
N ASN A 791 -31.69 26.07 22.12
CA ASN A 791 -32.67 26.72 21.22
C ASN A 791 -32.68 26.18 19.77
N VAL A 792 -32.45 24.88 19.60
CA VAL A 792 -32.34 24.26 18.28
C VAL A 792 -33.72 24.10 17.63
N ASP A 793 -33.90 24.66 16.43
CA ASP A 793 -35.08 24.42 15.60
C ASP A 793 -35.12 22.96 15.13
N TYR A 794 -35.75 22.12 15.96
CA TYR A 794 -35.88 20.68 15.76
C TYR A 794 -36.58 20.34 14.43
N VAL A 795 -37.57 21.12 14.00
CA VAL A 795 -38.31 20.85 12.75
C VAL A 795 -37.42 21.12 11.53
N ARG A 796 -36.65 22.20 11.55
CA ARG A 796 -35.69 22.51 10.49
C ARG A 796 -34.51 21.54 10.48
N LEU A 797 -34.00 21.15 11.64
CA LEU A 797 -32.94 20.14 11.76
C LEU A 797 -33.39 18.79 11.22
N MET A 798 -34.57 18.30 11.63
CA MET A 798 -35.15 17.04 11.13
C MET A 798 -35.32 17.05 9.61
N LYS A 799 -35.82 18.15 9.04
CA LYS A 799 -35.92 18.30 7.58
C LYS A 799 -34.54 18.28 6.90
N LYS A 800 -33.59 19.07 7.40
CA LYS A 800 -32.22 19.13 6.85
C LYS A 800 -31.55 17.75 6.87
N ASN A 801 -31.59 17.07 8.02
CA ASN A 801 -30.92 15.78 8.18
C ASN A 801 -31.65 14.64 7.46
N TRP A 802 -32.97 14.76 7.23
CA TRP A 802 -33.70 13.87 6.32
C TRP A 802 -33.22 14.00 4.88
N GLU A 803 -33.03 15.23 4.37
CA GLU A 803 -32.46 15.41 3.01
C GLU A 803 -31.03 14.88 2.91
N LEU A 804 -30.20 15.07 3.95
CA LEU A 804 -28.86 14.47 4.02
C LEU A 804 -28.92 12.93 4.02
N PHE A 805 -29.82 12.33 4.80
CA PHE A 805 -30.02 10.89 4.85
C PHE A 805 -30.48 10.34 3.50
N LYS A 806 -31.46 10.99 2.84
CA LYS A 806 -31.91 10.63 1.49
C LYS A 806 -30.77 10.71 0.47
N ALA A 807 -29.99 11.78 0.48
CA ALA A 807 -28.85 11.95 -0.42
C ALA A 807 -27.77 10.87 -0.21
N LYS A 808 -27.39 10.63 1.06
CA LYS A 808 -26.39 9.62 1.46
C LYS A 808 -26.79 8.21 1.02
N TRP A 809 -28.05 7.84 1.24
CA TRP A 809 -28.54 6.48 0.98
C TRP A 809 -29.15 6.28 -0.42
N GLY A 810 -29.30 7.35 -1.21
CA GLY A 810 -29.82 7.29 -2.58
C GLY A 810 -31.33 7.10 -2.65
N LEU A 811 -32.06 7.71 -1.72
CA LEU A 811 -33.52 7.58 -1.63
C LEU A 811 -34.19 8.60 -2.56
N ASP A 812 -35.44 8.32 -2.95
CA ASP A 812 -36.25 9.23 -3.77
C ASP A 812 -36.30 10.63 -3.12
N PRO A 813 -35.83 11.70 -3.80
CA PRO A 813 -35.91 13.07 -3.29
C PRO A 813 -37.35 13.50 -2.93
N GLY A 814 -38.36 12.95 -3.63
CA GLY A 814 -39.78 13.17 -3.33
C GLY A 814 -40.30 12.46 -2.07
N LEU A 815 -39.51 11.57 -1.46
CA LEU A 815 -39.92 10.84 -0.26
C LEU A 815 -40.07 11.81 0.94
N ALA A 816 -41.31 12.00 1.35
CA ALA A 816 -41.67 12.80 2.52
C ALA A 816 -41.25 12.10 3.82
N LEU A 817 -40.92 12.89 4.85
CA LEU A 817 -40.64 12.40 6.20
C LEU A 817 -41.94 11.91 6.87
N ALA A 818 -42.37 10.69 6.55
CA ALA A 818 -43.56 10.08 7.12
C ALA A 818 -43.29 9.51 8.52
N ARG A 819 -44.25 9.67 9.45
CA ARG A 819 -44.17 8.99 10.76
C ARG A 819 -44.31 7.48 10.57
N GLY A 820 -43.21 6.74 10.79
CA GLY A 820 -43.24 5.28 10.96
C GLY A 820 -43.25 4.43 9.67
N GLN A 821 -42.75 4.95 8.53
CA GLN A 821 -42.61 4.11 7.33
C GLN A 821 -41.54 3.02 7.52
N ARG A 822 -41.87 1.81 7.04
CA ARG A 822 -41.08 0.59 7.19
C ARG A 822 -40.10 0.42 6.03
N THR A 823 -38.89 -0.04 6.36
CA THR A 823 -37.91 -0.70 5.49
C THR A 823 -37.65 -0.04 4.14
N VAL A 824 -36.67 0.85 4.09
CA VAL A 824 -36.16 1.40 2.84
C VAL A 824 -35.24 0.37 2.18
N VAL A 825 -35.57 -0.08 0.96
CA VAL A 825 -34.74 -1.05 0.22
C VAL A 825 -33.51 -0.34 -0.33
N LEU A 826 -32.35 -0.63 0.26
CA LEU A 826 -31.08 -0.03 -0.14
C LEU A 826 -30.32 -0.87 -1.17
N ASN A 827 -29.59 -0.18 -2.04
CA ASN A 827 -28.58 -0.82 -2.89
C ASN A 827 -27.36 -1.24 -2.02
N LYS A 828 -27.20 -2.56 -1.82
CA LYS A 828 -26.11 -3.15 -1.02
C LYS A 828 -24.71 -2.72 -1.46
N GLU A 829 -24.48 -2.47 -2.75
CA GLU A 829 -23.14 -2.11 -3.26
C GLU A 829 -22.67 -0.71 -2.81
N ARG A 830 -23.61 0.19 -2.51
CA ARG A 830 -23.29 1.57 -2.07
C ARG A 830 -22.94 1.64 -0.57
N ALA A 831 -23.35 0.64 0.21
CA ALA A 831 -23.23 0.60 1.66
C ALA A 831 -21.87 0.11 2.18
N LEU A 832 -21.26 -0.86 1.50
CA LEU A 832 -19.98 -1.50 1.85
C LEU A 832 -18.75 -0.57 1.77
N ARG A 833 -18.96 0.75 1.59
CA ARG A 833 -17.92 1.76 1.37
C ARG A 833 -17.93 2.90 2.42
N GLN A 834 -18.70 2.77 3.51
CA GLN A 834 -18.97 3.86 4.45
C GLN A 834 -18.55 3.54 5.90
N THR A 835 -17.31 3.11 6.09
CA THR A 835 -16.71 3.00 7.44
C THR A 835 -16.32 4.38 7.97
N ILE A 836 -16.77 4.76 9.17
CA ILE A 836 -16.44 6.06 9.79
C ILE A 836 -15.34 5.86 10.84
N ALA A 837 -14.10 6.27 10.54
CA ALA A 837 -13.00 6.08 11.49
C ALA A 837 -13.25 6.80 12.82
N LEU A 838 -12.95 6.14 13.94
CA LEU A 838 -12.96 6.77 15.26
C LEU A 838 -11.74 7.71 15.41
N PRO A 839 -11.87 8.84 16.15
CA PRO A 839 -10.79 9.80 16.33
C PRO A 839 -9.70 9.26 17.26
N ASP A 840 -8.43 9.52 16.93
CA ASP A 840 -7.34 9.35 17.91
C ASP A 840 -7.33 10.52 18.91
N LEU A 841 -7.70 10.20 20.15
CA LEU A 841 -7.72 11.16 21.24
C LEU A 841 -6.32 11.49 21.77
N ARG A 842 -5.32 10.62 21.58
CA ARG A 842 -3.93 10.90 21.99
C ARG A 842 -3.30 11.99 21.13
N GLU A 843 -3.69 12.08 19.85
CA GLU A 843 -3.27 13.16 18.95
C GLU A 843 -3.95 14.50 19.26
N THR A 844 -5.23 14.46 19.66
CA THR A 844 -6.08 15.66 19.75
C THR A 844 -6.26 16.21 21.17
N HIS A 845 -6.00 15.40 22.19
CA HIS A 845 -6.18 15.74 23.61
C HIS A 845 -4.87 15.51 24.39
N GLU A 846 -4.69 16.28 25.45
CA GLU A 846 -3.77 16.01 26.56
C GLU A 846 -4.50 15.11 27.56
N TYR A 847 -3.77 14.30 28.32
CA TYR A 847 -4.35 13.42 29.34
C TYR A 847 -3.51 13.41 30.62
N ASP A 848 -4.15 13.10 31.74
CA ASP A 848 -3.46 12.87 33.01
C ASP A 848 -2.79 11.49 33.06
N ALA A 849 -1.89 11.29 34.02
CA ALA A 849 -1.10 10.06 34.14
C ALA A 849 -1.95 8.80 34.39
N GLU A 850 -3.16 8.96 34.92
CA GLU A 850 -4.14 7.88 35.14
C GLU A 850 -5.08 7.65 33.95
N MET A 851 -4.96 8.43 32.87
CA MET A 851 -5.85 8.43 31.69
C MET A 851 -7.34 8.64 32.00
N LYS A 852 -7.65 9.31 33.12
CA LYS A 852 -9.03 9.61 33.57
C LYS A 852 -9.52 10.97 33.11
N LEU A 853 -8.64 11.90 32.75
CA LEU A 853 -9.03 13.23 32.28
C LEU A 853 -8.34 13.58 30.98
N TRP A 854 -9.13 13.71 29.92
CA TRP A 854 -8.69 14.08 28.57
C TRP A 854 -9.14 15.50 28.24
N ARG A 855 -8.23 16.40 27.87
CA ARG A 855 -8.51 17.83 27.59
C ARG A 855 -8.06 18.17 26.17
N GLY A 856 -8.94 18.77 25.36
CA GLY A 856 -8.58 19.12 23.98
C GLY A 856 -7.36 20.07 23.91
N ARG A 857 -6.33 19.72 23.12
CA ARG A 857 -5.05 20.46 23.03
C ARG A 857 -5.17 21.93 22.60
N SER A 858 -6.33 22.38 22.12
CA SER A 858 -6.60 23.78 21.76
C SER A 858 -7.24 24.62 22.87
N THR A 859 -7.29 24.14 24.13
CA THR A 859 -7.85 24.92 25.25
C THR A 859 -6.86 25.96 25.76
N LYS A 860 -7.29 27.23 25.87
CA LYS A 860 -6.62 28.18 26.78
C LYS A 860 -6.67 27.61 28.19
N ALA A 861 -5.53 27.62 28.88
CA ALA A 861 -5.37 26.96 30.17
C ALA A 861 -6.37 27.46 31.22
N TYR A 862 -7.16 26.54 31.77
CA TYR A 862 -7.83 26.73 33.06
C TYR A 862 -6.89 26.24 34.17
N PRO A 863 -6.41 27.13 35.06
CA PRO A 863 -5.48 26.74 36.11
C PRO A 863 -6.19 25.95 37.22
N LEU A 864 -5.66 24.74 37.50
CA LEU A 864 -5.94 23.98 38.71
C LEU A 864 -4.58 23.54 39.29
N ASN A 865 -4.36 23.84 40.57
CA ASN A 865 -3.08 23.61 41.23
C ASN A 865 -2.95 22.15 41.70
N LYS A 866 -1.73 21.61 41.69
CA LYS A 866 -1.38 20.17 41.83
C LYS A 866 -1.75 19.47 43.17
N THR A 867 -2.62 20.03 44.01
CA THR A 867 -2.93 19.49 45.36
C THR A 867 -4.42 19.51 45.75
N GLY A 868 -5.34 19.83 44.83
CA GLY A 868 -6.76 19.53 45.02
C GLY A 868 -7.50 20.27 46.17
N ARG A 869 -7.01 21.44 46.62
CA ARG A 869 -7.76 22.32 47.55
C ARG A 869 -7.79 23.78 47.08
N LYS A 870 -8.89 24.47 47.44
CA LYS A 870 -9.29 25.80 46.97
C LYS A 870 -8.17 26.85 47.03
N ALA A 871 -7.96 27.57 45.93
CA ALA A 871 -7.35 28.90 45.92
C ALA A 871 -8.46 29.96 45.81
N GLY A 872 -8.31 31.09 46.52
CA GLY A 872 -9.35 32.09 46.69
C GLY A 872 -9.59 33.00 45.48
N LEU A 873 -10.79 33.58 45.43
CA LEU A 873 -11.18 34.64 44.49
C LEU A 873 -10.45 35.96 44.79
N PRO A 874 -9.92 36.69 43.79
CA PRO A 874 -9.73 38.12 43.90
C PRO A 874 -11.09 38.82 43.78
N VAL A 875 -11.41 39.69 44.75
CA VAL A 875 -12.51 40.64 44.66
C VAL A 875 -11.93 42.01 44.39
N GLU A 876 -12.23 42.57 43.22
CA GLU A 876 -12.15 44.00 42.90
C GLU A 876 -13.04 44.22 41.68
N ARG A 877 -13.78 45.31 41.49
CA ARG A 877 -14.38 46.40 42.28
C ARG A 877 -14.88 47.36 41.20
N GLU A 878 -16.01 48.03 41.41
CA GLU A 878 -16.53 48.99 40.43
C GLU A 878 -15.62 50.21 40.27
N SER A 879 -15.51 50.74 39.05
CA SER A 879 -15.16 52.15 38.83
C SER A 879 -15.99 52.74 37.69
N ARG A 880 -16.69 53.85 37.98
CA ARG A 880 -17.63 54.55 37.08
C ARG A 880 -16.93 55.61 36.21
N GLY A 881 -17.54 55.93 35.06
CA GLY A 881 -17.29 57.14 34.26
C GLY A 881 -16.27 56.96 33.11
N GLY A 882 -16.42 57.56 31.92
CA GLY A 882 -17.37 58.59 31.47
C GLY A 882 -17.75 58.47 29.98
N ILE A 883 -18.38 59.51 29.42
CA ILE A 883 -19.33 59.46 28.28
C ILE A 883 -18.76 60.08 26.97
N ALA A 884 -19.44 59.79 25.84
CA ALA A 884 -19.42 60.44 24.50
C ALA A 884 -18.46 59.81 23.47
N THR A 885 -18.77 59.65 22.16
CA THR A 885 -19.98 59.86 21.31
C THR A 885 -19.75 59.10 19.97
N THR A 886 -20.69 58.83 19.07
CA THR A 886 -22.12 59.18 18.91
C THR A 886 -23.00 57.90 18.80
N ALA A 887 -24.15 57.97 18.12
CA ALA A 887 -24.93 56.84 17.60
C ALA A 887 -25.43 57.18 16.19
N GLU A 888 -25.70 56.18 15.35
CA GLU A 888 -26.72 56.29 14.31
C GLU A 888 -27.36 54.93 14.01
N SER A 889 -28.69 54.93 13.96
CA SER A 889 -29.56 53.78 13.70
C SER A 889 -29.66 53.48 12.21
N LEU A 890 -30.09 52.26 11.83
CA LEU A 890 -31.06 52.11 10.74
C LEU A 890 -31.86 50.79 10.85
N SER A 891 -33.11 50.85 10.36
CA SER A 891 -34.19 49.90 10.60
C SER A 891 -34.30 48.81 9.54
N ALA A 892 -35.05 47.74 9.86
CA ALA A 892 -35.47 46.75 8.88
C ALA A 892 -36.46 47.32 7.85
N SER A 893 -36.33 46.91 6.59
CA SER A 893 -37.43 46.84 5.63
C SER A 893 -37.18 45.70 4.63
N ALA A 894 -38.25 45.18 4.02
CA ALA A 894 -38.20 44.08 3.06
C ALA A 894 -38.43 44.61 1.63
N PHE A 895 -37.70 44.09 0.65
CA PHE A 895 -38.07 44.17 -0.78
C PHE A 895 -37.38 43.05 -1.59
N GLN A 896 -38.12 42.42 -2.51
CA GLN A 896 -37.58 41.80 -3.73
C GLN A 896 -37.89 42.73 -4.92
N PRO A 897 -37.39 42.44 -6.13
CA PRO A 897 -36.06 42.77 -6.62
C PRO A 897 -36.11 43.90 -7.66
N PRO A 898 -34.95 44.36 -8.16
CA PRO A 898 -34.85 44.70 -9.57
C PRO A 898 -33.76 43.87 -10.27
N VAL A 899 -34.08 43.37 -11.46
CA VAL A 899 -33.08 42.84 -12.39
C VAL A 899 -32.44 44.02 -13.11
N THR A 900 -31.14 44.25 -12.94
CA THR A 900 -30.22 44.71 -13.99
C THR A 900 -28.76 44.64 -13.51
N ALA A 901 -27.84 44.57 -14.47
CA ALA A 901 -26.42 44.22 -14.34
C ALA A 901 -25.60 44.97 -13.25
N ASN A 902 -25.07 44.21 -12.28
CA ASN A 902 -23.65 44.19 -11.88
C ASN A 902 -23.46 43.23 -10.69
N ASN A 903 -23.23 41.94 -10.96
CA ASN A 903 -22.99 40.96 -9.91
C ASN A 903 -21.49 40.99 -9.53
N PRO A 904 -21.11 41.29 -8.27
CA PRO A 904 -19.69 41.27 -7.88
C PRO A 904 -19.13 39.85 -8.03
N MET A 905 -17.94 39.73 -8.62
CA MET A 905 -17.31 38.44 -8.88
C MET A 905 -17.19 37.63 -7.57
N PRO A 906 -17.66 36.37 -7.54
CA PRO A 906 -17.67 35.56 -6.33
C PRO A 906 -16.25 35.26 -5.86
N ARG A 907 -16.11 35.10 -4.54
CA ARG A 907 -14.82 34.84 -3.91
C ARG A 907 -14.33 33.41 -4.19
N ILE A 908 -13.02 33.21 -4.20
CA ILE A 908 -12.36 31.90 -4.40
C ILE A 908 -11.39 31.61 -3.24
N SER A 909 -11.35 30.36 -2.78
CA SER A 909 -10.31 29.87 -1.86
C SER A 909 -9.24 29.13 -2.64
N ILE A 910 -8.04 29.70 -2.73
CA ILE A 910 -6.86 29.06 -3.34
C ILE A 910 -6.21 28.17 -2.28
N ILE A 911 -6.04 26.88 -2.57
CA ILE A 911 -5.50 25.87 -1.66
C ILE A 911 -4.22 25.30 -2.27
N ILE A 912 -3.11 25.45 -1.55
CA ILE A 912 -1.77 25.08 -1.99
C ILE A 912 -1.20 24.01 -1.04
N PRO A 913 -1.22 22.72 -1.42
CA PRO A 913 -0.45 21.70 -0.70
C PRO A 913 1.04 21.92 -1.00
N THR A 914 1.86 21.91 0.06
CA THR A 914 3.29 22.25 -0.01
C THR A 914 4.12 21.22 0.74
N TYR A 915 5.16 20.71 0.11
CA TYR A 915 6.15 19.82 0.73
C TYR A 915 7.52 20.12 0.11
N GLN A 916 8.36 20.83 0.87
CA GLN A 916 9.71 21.25 0.50
C GLN A 916 9.75 22.17 -0.75
N ASN A 917 10.94 22.64 -1.09
CA ASN A 917 11.24 23.64 -2.11
C ASN A 917 10.58 25.00 -1.84
N VAL A 918 11.13 25.70 -0.84
CA VAL A 918 10.74 27.08 -0.49
C VAL A 918 10.74 28.02 -1.70
N ASP A 919 11.66 27.85 -2.66
CA ASP A 919 11.78 28.72 -3.83
C ASP A 919 10.68 28.49 -4.88
N LEU A 920 10.19 27.26 -5.04
CA LEU A 920 9.00 27.00 -5.87
C LEU A 920 7.75 27.59 -5.19
N THR A 921 7.62 27.37 -3.89
CA THR A 921 6.53 27.94 -3.07
C THR A 921 6.50 29.48 -3.15
N ARG A 922 7.67 30.15 -3.14
CA ARG A 922 7.83 31.59 -3.40
C ARG A 922 7.36 31.98 -4.80
N GLN A 923 7.79 31.25 -5.84
CA GLN A 923 7.41 31.52 -7.23
C GLN A 923 5.90 31.36 -7.47
N CYS A 924 5.29 30.32 -6.89
CA CYS A 924 3.84 30.10 -6.94
C CYS A 924 3.06 31.25 -6.29
N LEU A 925 3.41 31.64 -5.06
CA LEU A 925 2.78 32.77 -4.37
C LEU A 925 2.99 34.09 -5.13
N HIS A 926 4.19 34.32 -5.67
CA HIS A 926 4.49 35.48 -6.51
C HIS A 926 3.59 35.50 -7.78
N GLY A 927 3.45 34.37 -8.47
CA GLY A 927 2.59 34.22 -9.64
C GLY A 927 1.12 34.51 -9.31
N ILE A 928 0.59 33.98 -8.20
CA ILE A 928 -0.77 34.28 -7.74
C ILE A 928 -0.93 35.78 -7.49
N LEU A 929 -0.06 36.39 -6.68
CA LEU A 929 -0.21 37.79 -6.26
C LEU A 929 -0.14 38.76 -7.46
N HIS A 930 0.67 38.47 -8.48
CA HIS A 930 0.77 39.30 -9.69
C HIS A 930 -0.34 39.02 -10.71
N ASN A 931 -0.81 37.78 -10.85
CA ASN A 931 -1.71 37.37 -11.94
C ASN A 931 -3.16 37.08 -11.53
N LYS A 932 -3.53 37.22 -10.24
CA LYS A 932 -4.92 37.03 -9.76
C LYS A 932 -5.93 38.09 -10.23
N ALA A 933 -5.45 39.27 -10.63
CA ALA A 933 -6.25 40.49 -10.85
C ALA A 933 -7.20 40.83 -9.67
N ASP A 934 -8.24 41.64 -9.90
CA ASP A 934 -9.14 42.15 -8.85
C ASP A 934 -10.19 41.14 -8.36
N ILE A 935 -10.03 39.85 -8.65
CA ILE A 935 -10.86 38.81 -8.01
C ILE A 935 -10.50 38.76 -6.51
N PRO A 936 -11.50 38.84 -5.61
CA PRO A 936 -11.26 38.62 -4.19
C PRO A 936 -11.04 37.13 -3.92
N CYS A 937 -9.86 36.78 -3.39
CA CYS A 937 -9.52 35.42 -3.02
C CYS A 937 -8.85 35.35 -1.64
N GLU A 938 -9.00 34.24 -0.95
CA GLU A 938 -8.12 33.86 0.16
C GLU A 938 -7.08 32.85 -0.34
N ILE A 939 -5.88 32.88 0.25
CA ILE A 939 -4.80 31.92 -0.04
C ILE A 939 -4.57 31.07 1.22
N ILE A 940 -4.70 29.76 1.08
CA ILE A 940 -4.53 28.77 2.12
C ILE A 940 -3.39 27.85 1.70
N VAL A 941 -2.31 27.81 2.48
CA VAL A 941 -1.17 26.92 2.22
C VAL A 941 -1.17 25.82 3.28
N VAL A 942 -1.02 24.57 2.87
CA VAL A 942 -0.95 23.41 3.78
C VAL A 942 0.43 22.79 3.67
N ASP A 943 1.27 23.09 4.65
CA ASP A 943 2.63 22.61 4.76
C ASP A 943 2.65 21.18 5.34
N ASN A 944 3.05 20.23 4.51
CA ASN A 944 3.14 18.80 4.82
C ASN A 944 4.44 18.43 5.58
N HIS A 945 4.85 19.26 6.54
CA HIS A 945 6.08 19.10 7.32
C HIS A 945 7.37 19.37 6.50
N SER A 946 7.49 20.57 5.96
CA SER A 946 8.66 21.02 5.21
C SER A 946 9.84 21.38 6.12
N THR A 947 11.00 20.77 5.87
CA THR A 947 12.22 20.90 6.68
C THR A 947 13.28 21.84 6.08
N ASP A 948 12.99 22.48 4.95
CA ASP A 948 13.94 23.27 4.13
C ASP A 948 13.82 24.79 4.33
N GLY A 949 13.13 25.24 5.38
CA GLY A 949 12.86 26.65 5.63
C GLY A 949 11.54 27.16 5.02
N THR A 950 10.79 26.31 4.31
CA THR A 950 9.44 26.65 3.83
C THR A 950 8.50 27.05 4.98
N GLU A 951 8.54 26.33 6.12
CA GLU A 951 7.73 26.68 7.29
C GLU A 951 7.97 28.13 7.75
N LEU A 952 9.23 28.56 7.86
CA LEU A 952 9.60 29.91 8.30
C LEU A 952 9.07 30.97 7.34
N TYR A 953 9.22 30.75 6.03
CA TYR A 953 8.70 31.63 5.00
C TYR A 953 7.17 31.74 5.02
N LEU A 954 6.45 30.62 5.22
CA LEU A 954 4.99 30.64 5.33
C LEU A 954 4.50 31.35 6.59
N ARG A 955 5.21 31.21 7.72
CA ARG A 955 4.93 31.97 8.95
C ARG A 955 5.13 33.49 8.74
N GLU A 956 6.15 33.88 7.98
CA GLU A 956 6.40 35.28 7.59
C GLU A 956 5.28 35.83 6.69
N MET A 957 4.84 35.07 5.67
CA MET A 957 3.74 35.52 4.80
C MET A 957 2.40 35.59 5.55
N GLN A 958 2.16 34.68 6.50
CA GLN A 958 0.99 34.74 7.38
C GLN A 958 1.03 35.95 8.32
N SER A 959 2.18 36.32 8.89
CA SER A 959 2.29 37.50 9.76
C SER A 959 2.03 38.81 9.00
N LYS A 960 2.32 38.82 7.69
CA LYS A 960 1.97 39.90 6.75
C LYS A 960 0.51 39.89 6.29
N GLY A 961 -0.31 38.93 6.73
CA GLY A 961 -1.72 38.79 6.35
C GLY A 961 -1.96 38.35 4.90
N ILE A 962 -0.92 37.87 4.20
CA ILE A 962 -0.99 37.51 2.77
C ILE A 962 -1.72 36.18 2.55
N LEU A 963 -1.54 35.24 3.48
CA LEU A 963 -2.07 33.87 3.39
C LEU A 963 -2.37 33.30 4.78
N ARG A 964 -3.10 32.18 4.80
CA ARG A 964 -3.32 31.34 5.98
C ARG A 964 -2.56 30.03 5.80
N ALA A 965 -1.56 29.78 6.64
CA ALA A 965 -0.81 28.54 6.64
C ALA A 965 -1.38 27.54 7.66
N LEU A 966 -1.47 26.27 7.26
CA LEU A 966 -1.68 25.10 8.11
C LEU A 966 -0.37 24.31 8.12
N PHE A 967 0.07 23.83 9.27
CA PHE A 967 1.33 23.10 9.43
C PHE A 967 1.03 21.70 9.96
N ASN A 968 1.36 20.67 9.18
CA ASN A 968 1.24 19.27 9.60
C ASN A 968 2.49 18.81 10.36
N PRO A 969 2.36 17.95 11.39
CA PRO A 969 3.49 17.44 12.17
C PRO A 969 4.29 16.35 11.44
N MET A 970 3.80 15.87 10.29
CA MET A 970 4.44 14.89 9.41
C MET A 970 3.84 15.02 8.00
N ASN A 971 4.49 14.45 6.98
CA ASN A 971 3.94 14.45 5.61
C ASN A 971 2.71 13.54 5.50
N ALA A 972 1.55 14.18 5.38
CA ALA A 972 0.23 13.55 5.35
C ALA A 972 -0.20 13.08 3.94
N GLY A 973 0.59 13.35 2.89
CA GLY A 973 0.24 13.10 1.50
C GLY A 973 -0.58 14.23 0.85
N PHE A 974 -0.71 14.19 -0.48
CA PHE A 974 -1.35 15.27 -1.25
C PHE A 974 -2.85 15.41 -0.94
N ALA A 975 -3.60 14.31 -1.03
CA ALA A 975 -5.06 14.31 -0.85
C ALA A 975 -5.49 14.89 0.51
N ARG A 976 -4.83 14.47 1.60
CA ARG A 976 -5.12 14.94 2.96
C ARG A 976 -4.80 16.42 3.16
N ALA A 977 -3.70 16.92 2.59
CA ALA A 977 -3.36 18.33 2.64
C ALA A 977 -4.41 19.20 1.90
N CYS A 978 -4.83 18.76 0.71
CA CYS A 978 -5.91 19.42 -0.02
C CYS A 978 -7.23 19.41 0.78
N ASN A 979 -7.62 18.28 1.37
CA ASN A 979 -8.82 18.18 2.20
C ASN A 979 -8.78 19.12 3.42
N GLN A 980 -7.64 19.22 4.11
CA GLN A 980 -7.45 20.16 5.23
C GLN A 980 -7.62 21.61 4.80
N GLY A 981 -7.05 21.99 3.64
CA GLY A 981 -7.24 23.31 3.06
C GLY A 981 -8.72 23.59 2.72
N ALA A 982 -9.40 22.62 2.11
CA ALA A 982 -10.82 22.71 1.75
C ALA A 982 -11.75 22.85 2.97
N GLN A 983 -11.41 22.20 4.09
CA GLN A 983 -12.17 22.30 5.34
C GLN A 983 -12.11 23.70 5.96
N VAL A 984 -10.96 24.38 5.86
CA VAL A 984 -10.79 25.72 6.45
C VAL A 984 -11.13 26.88 5.51
N ALA A 985 -11.28 26.59 4.21
CA ALA A 985 -11.75 27.49 3.16
C ALA A 985 -13.15 28.04 3.44
N GLN A 986 -13.39 29.31 3.11
CA GLN A 986 -14.62 30.04 3.37
C GLN A 986 -15.45 30.30 2.09
N CYS A 987 -14.83 30.28 0.91
CA CYS A 987 -15.47 30.67 -0.33
C CYS A 987 -16.26 29.52 -1.01
N PRO A 988 -17.23 29.82 -1.88
CA PRO A 988 -18.04 28.80 -2.57
C PRO A 988 -17.28 28.02 -3.66
N PHE A 989 -16.13 28.53 -4.12
CA PHE A 989 -15.26 27.86 -5.08
C PHE A 989 -13.91 27.55 -4.45
N LEU A 990 -13.48 26.30 -4.57
CA LEU A 990 -12.17 25.81 -4.14
C LEU A 990 -11.28 25.69 -5.38
N LEU A 991 -10.12 26.32 -5.36
CA LEU A 991 -9.12 26.16 -6.40
C LEU A 991 -7.88 25.49 -5.80
N PHE A 992 -7.59 24.26 -6.21
CA PHE A 992 -6.37 23.57 -5.80
C PHE A 992 -5.26 23.86 -6.80
N LEU A 993 -4.08 24.20 -6.31
CA LEU A 993 -2.93 24.61 -7.11
C LEU A 993 -1.64 24.12 -6.44
N ASN A 994 -0.78 23.41 -7.15
CA ASN A 994 0.46 22.90 -6.56
C ASN A 994 1.49 24.01 -6.31
N ASN A 995 2.34 23.81 -5.30
CA ASN A 995 3.45 24.72 -5.00
C ASN A 995 4.54 24.80 -6.08
N ASP A 996 4.60 23.83 -7.01
CA ASP A 996 5.50 23.78 -8.16
C ASP A 996 4.88 24.38 -9.45
N THR A 997 4.04 25.41 -9.31
CA THR A 997 3.36 26.08 -10.45
C THR A 997 3.61 27.59 -10.51
N PHE A 998 3.39 28.18 -11.69
CA PHE A 998 3.36 29.63 -11.91
C PHE A 998 2.15 30.01 -12.77
N PRO A 999 1.08 30.56 -12.19
CA PRO A 999 -0.14 30.92 -12.93
C PRO A 999 0.03 32.17 -13.81
N MET A 1000 -0.50 32.15 -15.03
CA MET A 1000 -0.39 33.26 -15.99
C MET A 1000 -1.58 34.23 -15.92
N LYS A 1001 -1.41 35.45 -16.43
CA LYS A 1001 -2.47 36.49 -16.42
C LYS A 1001 -3.81 35.98 -16.99
N GLY A 1002 -4.89 36.13 -16.23
CA GLY A 1002 -6.25 35.75 -16.63
C GLY A 1002 -6.65 34.31 -16.28
N TRP A 1003 -5.74 33.49 -15.77
CA TRP A 1003 -5.96 32.06 -15.50
C TRP A 1003 -7.22 31.76 -14.66
N MET A 1004 -7.38 32.46 -13.54
CA MET A 1004 -8.45 32.25 -12.56
C MET A 1004 -9.78 32.83 -13.04
N GLN A 1005 -9.73 33.93 -13.80
CA GLN A 1005 -10.91 34.53 -14.45
C GLN A 1005 -11.56 33.54 -15.41
N SER A 1006 -10.78 32.89 -16.27
CA SER A 1006 -11.28 31.93 -17.26
C SER A 1006 -11.95 30.72 -16.61
N LEU A 1007 -11.36 30.15 -15.55
CA LEU A 1007 -11.98 29.05 -14.79
C LEU A 1007 -13.31 29.47 -14.15
N LEU A 1008 -13.33 30.64 -13.49
CA LEU A 1008 -14.52 31.11 -12.79
C LEU A 1008 -15.66 31.51 -13.75
N GLN A 1009 -15.35 32.00 -14.96
CA GLN A 1009 -16.35 32.28 -15.98
C GLN A 1009 -17.11 31.03 -16.42
N ILE A 1010 -16.44 29.88 -16.55
CA ILE A 1010 -17.11 28.60 -16.82
C ILE A 1010 -17.96 28.18 -15.61
N ALA A 1011 -17.41 28.26 -14.40
CA ALA A 1011 -18.13 27.94 -13.17
C ALA A 1011 -19.34 28.86 -12.87
N LEU A 1012 -19.47 30.00 -13.55
CA LEU A 1012 -20.63 30.88 -13.46
C LEU A 1012 -21.62 30.73 -14.64
N ARG A 1013 -21.21 30.05 -15.72
CA ARG A 1013 -22.03 29.85 -16.93
C ARG A 1013 -22.69 28.47 -17.00
N ASP A 1014 -22.03 27.42 -16.49
CA ASP A 1014 -22.59 26.06 -16.44
C ASP A 1014 -22.60 25.54 -15.00
N GLU A 1015 -23.79 25.39 -14.44
CA GLU A 1015 -24.00 24.84 -13.09
C GLU A 1015 -23.49 23.39 -12.99
N ASN A 1016 -23.53 22.63 -14.08
CA ASN A 1016 -23.06 21.24 -14.15
C ASN A 1016 -21.54 21.12 -14.32
N ALA A 1017 -20.84 22.18 -14.73
CA ALA A 1017 -19.38 22.24 -14.77
C ALA A 1017 -18.82 22.36 -13.34
N ALA A 1018 -18.80 21.23 -12.63
CA ALA A 1018 -18.41 21.18 -11.22
C ALA A 1018 -16.90 21.09 -11.01
N ILE A 1019 -16.16 20.57 -12.00
CA ILE A 1019 -14.70 20.42 -11.99
C ILE A 1019 -14.16 21.02 -13.29
N ILE A 1020 -13.27 22.00 -13.19
CA ILE A 1020 -12.71 22.74 -14.33
C ILE A 1020 -11.19 22.82 -14.19
N GLY A 1021 -10.46 22.30 -15.17
CA GLY A 1021 -8.99 22.26 -15.17
C GLY A 1021 -8.34 23.21 -16.19
N SER A 1022 -7.11 23.59 -15.87
CA SER A 1022 -6.27 24.51 -16.68
C SER A 1022 -5.45 23.82 -17.78
N LYS A 1023 -4.97 24.60 -18.74
CA LYS A 1023 -3.85 24.24 -19.64
C LYS A 1023 -2.54 24.37 -18.89
N LEU A 1024 -1.88 23.24 -18.64
CA LEU A 1024 -0.58 23.19 -17.99
C LEU A 1024 0.54 23.08 -19.03
N LEU A 1025 1.53 23.96 -18.89
CA LEU A 1025 2.70 24.04 -19.76
C LEU A 1025 3.98 23.67 -19.02
N TYR A 1026 4.88 23.01 -19.73
CA TYR A 1026 6.29 22.90 -19.36
C TYR A 1026 6.98 24.28 -19.43
N PRO A 1027 8.08 24.49 -18.70
CA PRO A 1027 8.90 25.71 -18.82
C PRO A 1027 9.44 25.99 -20.24
N ASP A 1028 9.50 24.98 -21.11
CA ASP A 1028 9.87 25.13 -22.54
C ASP A 1028 8.69 25.57 -23.43
N GLY A 1029 7.50 25.80 -22.85
CA GLY A 1029 6.29 26.24 -23.55
C GLY A 1029 5.44 25.13 -24.16
N LYS A 1030 5.85 23.85 -24.08
CA LYS A 1030 5.05 22.72 -24.59
C LYS A 1030 3.92 22.35 -23.64
N VAL A 1031 2.86 21.76 -24.20
CA VAL A 1031 1.74 21.23 -23.41
C VAL A 1031 2.19 20.06 -22.55
N GLN A 1032 1.86 20.11 -21.27
CA GLN A 1032 2.01 19.02 -20.32
C GLN A 1032 0.65 18.36 -20.05
N HIS A 1033 -0.38 19.18 -19.76
CA HIS A 1033 -1.76 18.72 -19.61
C HIS A 1033 -2.72 19.67 -20.35
N ALA A 1034 -3.61 19.10 -21.15
CA ALA A 1034 -4.69 19.80 -21.84
C ALA A 1034 -5.95 18.91 -21.85
N GLY A 1035 -6.45 18.60 -20.65
CA GLY A 1035 -7.38 17.49 -20.41
C GLY A 1035 -6.68 16.13 -20.31
N MET A 1036 -7.37 15.15 -19.73
CA MET A 1036 -6.93 13.77 -19.58
C MET A 1036 -8.02 12.80 -20.03
N GLU A 1037 -7.63 11.73 -20.69
CA GLU A 1037 -8.53 10.75 -21.31
C GLU A 1037 -8.12 9.34 -20.93
N LEU A 1038 -9.06 8.41 -20.98
CA LEU A 1038 -8.80 6.99 -20.77
C LEU A 1038 -8.16 6.36 -22.02
N ILE A 1039 -6.91 5.90 -21.88
CA ILE A 1039 -6.13 5.33 -22.99
C ILE A 1039 -5.91 3.81 -22.83
N HIS A 1040 -5.78 3.13 -23.97
CA HIS A 1040 -5.42 1.72 -24.06
C HIS A 1040 -3.98 1.58 -24.55
N TYR A 1041 -3.12 0.89 -23.79
CA TYR A 1041 -1.75 0.59 -24.20
C TYR A 1041 -1.69 -0.71 -24.98
N ASP A 1042 -1.84 -0.64 -26.31
CA ASP A 1042 -1.63 -1.81 -27.18
C ASP A 1042 -0.14 -1.94 -27.55
N LYS A 1043 0.60 -2.72 -26.74
CA LYS A 1043 1.99 -3.13 -27.00
C LYS A 1043 2.20 -4.61 -26.64
N GLY A 1044 1.52 -5.51 -27.33
CA GLY A 1044 1.83 -6.95 -27.36
C GLY A 1044 1.55 -7.75 -26.08
N ARG A 1045 1.26 -7.09 -24.94
CA ARG A 1045 0.61 -7.68 -23.77
C ARG A 1045 -0.73 -7.00 -23.58
N LYS A 1046 -1.83 -7.77 -23.60
CA LYS A 1046 -3.18 -7.25 -23.37
C LYS A 1046 -3.33 -6.69 -21.95
N LEU A 1047 -3.09 -5.39 -21.77
CA LEU A 1047 -3.72 -4.63 -20.69
C LEU A 1047 -5.19 -4.46 -21.05
N ALA A 1048 -6.03 -5.38 -20.59
CA ALA A 1048 -7.46 -5.45 -20.92
C ALA A 1048 -8.31 -4.36 -20.24
N ARG A 1049 -7.71 -3.28 -19.73
CA ARG A 1049 -8.36 -2.23 -18.94
C ARG A 1049 -7.74 -0.85 -19.24
N PRO A 1050 -8.56 0.21 -19.41
CA PRO A 1050 -8.08 1.55 -19.71
C PRO A 1050 -7.38 2.20 -18.49
N VAL A 1051 -6.46 3.12 -18.78
CA VAL A 1051 -5.69 3.87 -17.76
C VAL A 1051 -5.70 5.38 -18.04
N PRO A 1052 -5.45 6.22 -17.02
CA PRO A 1052 -5.31 7.66 -17.20
C PRO A 1052 -4.18 8.03 -18.17
N GLY A 1053 -4.52 8.82 -19.20
CA GLY A 1053 -3.60 9.27 -20.23
C GLY A 1053 -3.57 10.79 -20.40
N HIS A 1054 -2.51 11.27 -21.06
CA HIS A 1054 -2.30 12.68 -21.40
C HIS A 1054 -2.17 12.82 -22.92
N PRO A 1055 -3.29 12.82 -23.69
CA PRO A 1055 -3.27 12.68 -25.15
C PRO A 1055 -2.51 13.79 -25.89
N HIS A 1056 -2.38 14.98 -25.28
CA HIS A 1056 -1.68 16.14 -25.85
C HIS A 1056 -0.34 16.46 -25.17
N ARG A 1057 0.23 15.54 -24.39
CA ARG A 1057 1.54 15.77 -23.76
C ARG A 1057 2.60 15.96 -24.86
N PHE A 1058 3.42 16.99 -24.69
CA PHE A 1058 4.44 17.47 -25.63
C PHE A 1058 3.93 18.14 -26.92
N ALA A 1059 2.63 18.37 -27.06
CA ALA A 1059 2.08 19.16 -28.18
C ALA A 1059 2.50 20.64 -28.10
N ASP A 1060 2.44 21.35 -29.24
CA ASP A 1060 2.59 22.80 -29.29
C ASP A 1060 1.43 23.49 -28.54
N SER A 1061 1.74 24.44 -27.66
CA SER A 1061 0.75 25.19 -26.89
C SER A 1061 -0.18 26.07 -27.71
N ASN A 1062 0.16 26.31 -28.98
CA ASN A 1062 -0.62 27.05 -29.98
C ASN A 1062 -1.44 26.13 -30.90
N ALA A 1063 -1.31 24.80 -30.80
CA ALA A 1063 -2.05 23.88 -31.66
C ALA A 1063 -3.57 24.04 -31.46
N ALA A 1064 -4.36 23.85 -32.52
CA ALA A 1064 -5.79 24.17 -32.50
C ALA A 1064 -6.56 23.27 -31.53
N GLU A 1065 -6.17 22.00 -31.42
CA GLU A 1065 -6.79 20.97 -30.59
C GLU A 1065 -6.57 21.19 -29.08
N VAL A 1066 -5.45 21.79 -28.68
CA VAL A 1066 -5.17 22.11 -27.26
C VAL A 1066 -5.77 23.45 -26.83
N ASN A 1067 -6.20 24.27 -27.79
CA ASN A 1067 -6.84 25.58 -27.55
C ASN A 1067 -8.37 25.54 -27.69
N GLN A 1068 -8.98 24.36 -27.60
CA GLN A 1068 -10.44 24.17 -27.60
C GLN A 1068 -10.96 23.82 -26.20
N TYR A 1069 -12.06 24.46 -25.82
CA TYR A 1069 -12.92 24.06 -24.68
C TYR A 1069 -13.42 22.63 -24.89
N ARG A 1070 -13.24 21.75 -23.91
CA ARG A 1070 -13.60 20.32 -24.01
C ARG A 1070 -14.09 19.74 -22.69
N GLU A 1071 -14.78 18.60 -22.75
CA GLU A 1071 -15.30 17.85 -21.59
C GLU A 1071 -14.56 16.50 -21.40
N PRO A 1072 -13.26 16.51 -21.05
CA PRO A 1072 -12.43 15.30 -20.94
C PRO A 1072 -12.89 14.37 -19.81
N ASP A 1073 -12.41 13.13 -19.80
CA ASP A 1073 -12.72 12.19 -18.71
C ASP A 1073 -12.21 12.70 -17.36
N MET A 1074 -10.99 13.26 -17.33
CA MET A 1074 -10.40 13.87 -16.13
C MET A 1074 -9.63 15.16 -16.43
N VAL A 1075 -9.30 15.89 -15.38
CA VAL A 1075 -8.28 16.96 -15.37
C VAL A 1075 -7.33 16.74 -14.19
N THR A 1076 -6.13 17.33 -14.26
CA THR A 1076 -5.09 17.12 -13.24
C THR A 1076 -5.27 18.01 -12.01
N GLY A 1077 -4.94 17.46 -10.84
CA GLY A 1077 -4.97 18.17 -9.55
C GLY A 1077 -3.97 19.31 -9.42
N ALA A 1078 -3.02 19.46 -10.36
CA ALA A 1078 -2.01 20.51 -10.32
C ALA A 1078 -2.57 21.94 -10.53
N CYS A 1079 -3.71 22.09 -11.21
CA CYS A 1079 -4.53 23.31 -11.18
C CYS A 1079 -5.99 22.98 -11.56
N ILE A 1080 -6.88 22.99 -10.56
CA ILE A 1080 -8.25 22.51 -10.67
C ILE A 1080 -9.21 23.36 -9.83
N LEU A 1081 -10.25 23.93 -10.45
CA LEU A 1081 -11.34 24.64 -9.80
C LEU A 1081 -12.51 23.67 -9.56
N VAL A 1082 -13.02 23.62 -8.34
CA VAL A 1082 -14.15 22.77 -7.93
C VAL A 1082 -15.17 23.58 -7.13
N ARG A 1083 -16.47 23.37 -7.39
CA ARG A 1083 -17.53 23.91 -6.51
C ARG A 1083 -17.38 23.31 -5.12
N LYS A 1084 -17.35 24.13 -4.06
CA LYS A 1084 -17.16 23.65 -2.68
C LYS A 1084 -18.23 22.63 -2.27
N GLU A 1085 -19.48 22.89 -2.61
CA GLU A 1085 -20.60 21.97 -2.34
C GLU A 1085 -20.41 20.61 -3.03
N VAL A 1086 -19.96 20.58 -4.29
CA VAL A 1086 -19.74 19.33 -5.04
C VAL A 1086 -18.49 18.61 -4.53
N PHE A 1087 -17.42 19.34 -4.19
CA PHE A 1087 -16.23 18.75 -3.58
C PHE A 1087 -16.59 17.95 -2.31
N PHE A 1088 -17.38 18.53 -1.40
CA PHE A 1088 -17.83 17.84 -0.19
C PHE A 1088 -18.89 16.76 -0.47
N LEU A 1089 -19.81 16.97 -1.41
CA LEU A 1089 -20.80 15.96 -1.84
C LEU A 1089 -20.13 14.68 -2.38
N LEU A 1090 -19.02 14.83 -3.10
CA LEU A 1090 -18.25 13.70 -3.63
C LEU A 1090 -17.34 13.05 -2.58
N GLY A 1091 -17.12 13.68 -1.41
CA GLY A 1091 -16.22 13.19 -0.36
C GLY A 1091 -14.77 13.69 -0.45
N GLY A 1092 -14.49 14.75 -1.23
CA GLY A 1092 -13.16 15.34 -1.36
C GLY A 1092 -12.16 14.50 -2.16
N PHE A 1093 -10.86 14.76 -2.01
CA PHE A 1093 -9.82 13.85 -2.51
C PHE A 1093 -9.78 12.63 -1.60
N ASP A 1094 -9.70 11.42 -2.18
CA ASP A 1094 -9.67 10.20 -1.38
C ASP A 1094 -8.25 9.94 -0.85
N GLU A 1095 -8.11 9.99 0.48
CA GLU A 1095 -6.83 9.88 1.19
C GLU A 1095 -6.22 8.47 1.12
N VAL A 1096 -6.91 7.49 0.53
CA VAL A 1096 -6.32 6.19 0.16
C VAL A 1096 -5.21 6.34 -0.89
N TYR A 1097 -5.31 7.34 -1.77
CA TYR A 1097 -4.28 7.67 -2.77
C TYR A 1097 -3.25 8.60 -2.13
N ARG A 1098 -2.00 8.12 -1.99
CA ARG A 1098 -0.97 8.87 -1.27
C ARG A 1098 -0.42 10.07 -2.06
N ASN A 1099 -0.04 9.83 -3.32
CA ASN A 1099 0.38 10.82 -4.31
C ASN A 1099 0.03 10.29 -5.73
N GLY A 1100 -0.82 10.99 -6.48
CA GLY A 1100 -1.25 10.66 -7.85
C GLY A 1100 -2.48 9.74 -7.94
N VAL A 1101 -3.36 10.02 -8.90
CA VAL A 1101 -4.65 9.32 -9.18
C VAL A 1101 -5.82 9.77 -8.28
N GLU A 1102 -5.60 10.53 -7.20
CA GLU A 1102 -6.69 11.18 -6.44
C GLU A 1102 -7.52 12.18 -7.26
N ASP A 1103 -6.89 12.88 -8.18
CA ASP A 1103 -7.49 13.85 -9.10
C ASP A 1103 -8.34 13.15 -10.17
N VAL A 1104 -7.82 12.07 -10.72
CA VAL A 1104 -8.53 11.13 -11.59
C VAL A 1104 -9.79 10.60 -10.90
N ASP A 1105 -9.64 10.11 -9.67
CA ASP A 1105 -10.72 9.50 -8.90
C ASP A 1105 -11.85 10.50 -8.58
N LEU A 1106 -11.50 11.75 -8.23
CA LEU A 1106 -12.44 12.84 -8.02
C LEU A 1106 -13.21 13.18 -9.32
N CYS A 1107 -12.51 13.25 -10.46
CA CYS A 1107 -13.12 13.50 -11.77
C CYS A 1107 -14.11 12.39 -12.16
N LEU A 1108 -13.73 11.12 -12.02
CA LEU A 1108 -14.59 9.98 -12.33
C LEU A 1108 -15.80 9.92 -11.39
N ARG A 1109 -15.63 10.22 -10.08
CA ARG A 1109 -16.75 10.37 -9.14
C ARG A 1109 -17.72 11.48 -9.57
N ALA A 1110 -17.22 12.62 -10.03
CA ALA A 1110 -18.06 13.72 -10.52
C ALA A 1110 -18.88 13.30 -11.76
N ARG A 1111 -18.26 12.62 -12.72
CA ARG A 1111 -18.95 12.12 -13.93
C ARG A 1111 -20.01 11.06 -13.59
N CYS A 1112 -19.74 10.14 -12.67
CA CYS A 1112 -20.74 9.20 -12.16
C CYS A 1112 -21.89 9.86 -11.39
N ALA A 1113 -21.66 11.03 -10.79
CA ALA A 1113 -22.70 11.85 -10.16
C ALA A 1113 -23.46 12.77 -11.15
N GLY A 1114 -23.15 12.70 -12.45
CA GLY A 1114 -23.82 13.49 -13.50
C GLY A 1114 -23.23 14.89 -13.73
N TYR A 1115 -22.14 15.25 -13.04
CA TYR A 1115 -21.43 16.51 -13.26
C TYR A 1115 -20.43 16.42 -14.41
N LYS A 1116 -20.21 17.55 -15.08
CA LYS A 1116 -19.20 17.69 -16.12
C LYS A 1116 -17.82 17.94 -15.52
N VAL A 1117 -16.84 17.30 -16.12
CA VAL A 1117 -15.41 17.64 -15.99
C VAL A 1117 -15.02 18.40 -17.24
N VAL A 1118 -14.43 19.58 -17.07
CA VAL A 1118 -14.23 20.56 -18.15
C VAL A 1118 -12.76 20.99 -18.21
N TYR A 1119 -12.27 21.23 -19.42
CA TYR A 1119 -10.95 21.80 -19.69
C TYR A 1119 -11.09 23.19 -20.31
N GLN A 1120 -10.47 24.20 -19.68
CA GLN A 1120 -10.49 25.60 -20.10
C GLN A 1120 -9.10 26.04 -20.62
N PRO A 1121 -8.89 26.13 -21.95
CA PRO A 1121 -7.57 26.37 -22.54
C PRO A 1121 -6.99 27.76 -22.28
N GLU A 1122 -7.83 28.77 -22.07
CA GLU A 1122 -7.43 30.14 -21.72
C GLU A 1122 -6.95 30.26 -20.26
N SER A 1123 -7.16 29.23 -19.44
CA SER A 1123 -6.56 29.14 -18.12
C SER A 1123 -5.16 28.54 -18.23
N VAL A 1124 -4.13 29.37 -18.37
CA VAL A 1124 -2.74 28.91 -18.58
C VAL A 1124 -1.93 28.98 -17.29
N VAL A 1125 -1.23 27.90 -16.96
CA VAL A 1125 -0.35 27.79 -15.79
C VAL A 1125 0.92 27.01 -16.18
N PHE A 1126 2.10 27.49 -15.80
CA PHE A 1126 3.34 26.72 -15.93
C PHE A 1126 3.50 25.78 -14.73
N HIS A 1127 4.08 24.59 -14.94
CA HIS A 1127 4.24 23.58 -13.89
C HIS A 1127 5.60 22.87 -14.01
N TYR A 1128 6.43 23.00 -12.96
CA TYR A 1128 7.84 22.61 -12.92
C TYR A 1128 8.06 21.14 -12.49
N GLU A 1129 7.19 20.25 -13.01
CA GLU A 1129 7.05 18.81 -12.70
C GLU A 1129 8.32 18.09 -12.24
N GLY A 1130 8.24 17.43 -11.08
CA GLY A 1130 9.25 16.48 -10.60
C GLY A 1130 10.31 17.05 -9.65
N GLN A 1131 10.23 18.34 -9.31
CA GLN A 1131 11.16 18.94 -8.33
C GLN A 1131 10.71 18.77 -6.86
N SER A 1132 9.42 18.54 -6.59
CA SER A 1132 8.93 18.15 -5.27
C SER A 1132 9.17 16.65 -4.99
N PRO A 1133 9.84 16.26 -3.89
CA PRO A 1133 10.20 14.87 -3.62
C PRO A 1133 9.00 13.91 -3.49
N GLY A 1134 9.18 12.65 -3.91
CA GLY A 1134 8.21 11.56 -3.68
C GLY A 1134 6.97 11.55 -4.58
N ARG A 1135 6.96 12.34 -5.67
CA ARG A 1135 5.84 12.42 -6.63
C ARG A 1135 5.87 11.34 -7.73
N PHE A 1136 7.03 10.72 -7.97
CA PHE A 1136 7.24 9.73 -9.05
C PHE A 1136 7.90 8.42 -8.58
N ASP A 1137 7.87 8.14 -7.28
CA ASP A 1137 8.31 6.85 -6.75
C ASP A 1137 7.44 5.73 -7.34
N LYS A 1138 8.07 4.68 -7.88
CA LYS A 1138 7.36 3.63 -8.63
C LYS A 1138 6.35 2.86 -7.76
N GLU A 1139 6.67 2.67 -6.48
CA GLU A 1139 5.86 1.87 -5.54
C GLU A 1139 4.51 2.56 -5.18
N PRO A 1140 4.46 3.85 -4.74
CA PRO A 1140 3.20 4.58 -4.59
C PRO A 1140 2.35 4.62 -5.87
N VAL A 1141 2.95 4.84 -7.04
CA VAL A 1141 2.20 4.92 -8.32
C VAL A 1141 1.58 3.56 -8.67
N CYS A 1142 2.31 2.46 -8.54
CA CYS A 1142 1.76 1.12 -8.76
C CYS A 1142 0.62 0.79 -7.79
N LYS A 1143 0.76 1.16 -6.51
CA LYS A 1143 -0.28 0.98 -5.48
C LYS A 1143 -1.54 1.79 -5.76
N ASN A 1144 -1.39 3.06 -6.12
CA ASN A 1144 -2.50 3.95 -6.46
C ASN A 1144 -3.22 3.47 -7.74
N LEU A 1145 -2.48 2.98 -8.74
CA LEU A 1145 -3.07 2.32 -9.92
C LEU A 1145 -3.81 1.01 -9.55
N SER A 1146 -3.31 0.21 -8.60
CA SER A 1146 -4.04 -0.99 -8.12
C SER A 1146 -5.36 -0.62 -7.45
N ILE A 1147 -5.40 0.43 -6.62
CA ILE A 1147 -6.63 0.94 -6.00
C ILE A 1147 -7.61 1.44 -7.07
N TYR A 1148 -7.10 2.20 -8.04
CA TYR A 1148 -7.87 2.67 -9.20
C TYR A 1148 -8.47 1.50 -9.99
N PHE A 1149 -7.70 0.46 -10.31
CA PHE A 1149 -8.22 -0.72 -11.03
C PHE A 1149 -9.22 -1.52 -10.21
N ALA A 1150 -9.06 -1.62 -8.89
CA ALA A 1150 -10.04 -2.27 -8.02
C ALA A 1150 -11.38 -1.49 -7.96
N ARG A 1151 -11.32 -0.15 -8.03
CA ARG A 1151 -12.48 0.75 -7.91
C ARG A 1151 -13.21 0.98 -9.24
N TRP A 1152 -12.45 1.20 -10.31
CA TRP A 1152 -12.93 1.65 -11.62
C TRP A 1152 -12.84 0.56 -12.70
N GLY A 1153 -11.98 -0.45 -12.54
CA GLY A 1153 -11.67 -1.43 -13.59
C GLY A 1153 -12.84 -2.31 -14.07
N ASN A 1154 -13.94 -2.38 -13.31
CA ASN A 1154 -15.18 -3.06 -13.69
C ASN A 1154 -16.30 -2.08 -14.12
N GLN A 1155 -16.06 -0.76 -14.06
CA GLN A 1155 -17.00 0.29 -14.48
C GLN A 1155 -16.69 0.79 -15.90
N PHE A 1156 -15.83 0.10 -16.66
CA PHE A 1156 -15.55 0.40 -18.05
C PHE A 1156 -16.27 -0.59 -18.97
N GLY A 1157 -16.82 -0.08 -20.08
CA GLY A 1157 -17.45 -0.88 -21.13
C GLY A 1157 -16.43 -1.68 -21.93
N THR A 1158 -16.91 -2.52 -22.85
CA THR A 1158 -16.05 -3.26 -23.79
C THR A 1158 -15.35 -2.35 -24.81
N ASP A 1159 -15.80 -1.10 -24.95
CA ASP A 1159 -15.15 0.00 -25.67
C ASP A 1159 -14.17 0.80 -24.81
N GLY A 1160 -14.00 0.43 -23.53
CA GLY A 1160 -13.17 1.08 -22.54
C GLY A 1160 -13.66 2.44 -22.06
N ARG A 1161 -14.88 2.85 -22.41
CA ARG A 1161 -15.50 4.07 -21.87
C ARG A 1161 -16.10 3.83 -20.50
N LEU A 1162 -16.12 4.85 -19.65
CA LEU A 1162 -16.80 4.78 -18.36
C LEU A 1162 -18.30 4.51 -18.57
N LEU A 1163 -18.82 3.46 -17.92
CA LEU A 1163 -20.24 3.10 -17.89
C LEU A 1163 -20.98 4.09 -16.98
N ILE A 1164 -21.21 5.31 -17.50
CA ILE A 1164 -22.04 6.30 -16.84
C ILE A 1164 -23.48 5.76 -16.84
N PRO A 1165 -24.10 5.50 -15.67
CA PRO A 1165 -25.52 5.19 -15.65
C PRO A 1165 -26.27 6.39 -16.21
N GLN A 1166 -27.02 6.18 -17.30
CA GLN A 1166 -27.85 7.23 -17.89
C GLN A 1166 -28.71 7.84 -16.78
N PRO A 1167 -28.61 9.15 -16.49
CA PRO A 1167 -29.53 9.77 -15.56
C PRO A 1167 -30.94 9.54 -16.11
N PRO A 1168 -31.94 9.23 -15.25
CA PRO A 1168 -33.30 9.10 -15.72
C PRO A 1168 -33.66 10.37 -16.48
N ARG A 1169 -34.12 10.23 -17.73
CA ARG A 1169 -34.55 11.37 -18.55
C ARG A 1169 -35.58 12.15 -17.72
N ILE A 1170 -35.16 13.30 -17.22
CA ILE A 1170 -36.10 14.31 -16.72
C ILE A 1170 -36.84 14.79 -17.95
N ILE A 1171 -37.96 14.11 -18.25
CA ILE A 1171 -39.02 14.69 -19.05
C ILE A 1171 -39.48 15.89 -18.25
N ARG A 1172 -38.92 17.07 -18.57
CA ARG A 1172 -39.46 18.34 -18.11
C ARG A 1172 -40.90 18.36 -18.58
N SER A 1173 -41.84 18.17 -17.67
CA SER A 1173 -43.23 18.55 -17.93
C SER A 1173 -43.20 20.02 -18.30
N GLN A 1174 -43.43 20.33 -19.57
CA GLN A 1174 -43.72 21.69 -20.00
C GLN A 1174 -45.08 22.06 -19.39
N THR A 1175 -45.06 22.51 -18.14
CA THR A 1175 -46.16 23.26 -17.55
C THR A 1175 -46.11 24.66 -18.17
N SER A 1176 -46.46 24.72 -19.45
CA SER A 1176 -46.60 25.96 -20.20
C SER A 1176 -47.74 26.74 -19.57
N LEU A 1177 -47.39 27.83 -18.88
CA LEU A 1177 -48.36 28.77 -18.34
C LEU A 1177 -48.99 29.50 -19.53
N LEU A 1178 -50.16 29.02 -19.96
CA LEU A 1178 -50.95 29.67 -21.00
C LEU A 1178 -51.50 30.98 -20.44
N VAL A 1179 -50.86 32.09 -20.80
CA VAL A 1179 -51.48 33.41 -20.76
C VAL A 1179 -52.60 33.38 -21.81
N GLY A 1180 -53.85 33.50 -21.35
CA GLY A 1180 -54.98 33.64 -22.25
C GLY A 1180 -54.99 35.04 -22.84
N ASP A 1181 -55.05 35.14 -24.16
CA ASP A 1181 -55.52 36.32 -24.85
C ASP A 1181 -56.59 35.94 -25.90
N HIS A 1182 -57.50 36.85 -26.19
CA HIS A 1182 -58.77 36.57 -26.84
C HIS A 1182 -58.68 36.54 -28.38
N GLY A 1183 -59.30 35.53 -29.00
CA GLY A 1183 -59.58 35.54 -30.45
C GLY A 1183 -59.78 34.15 -31.05
N GLY A 1184 -61.02 33.77 -31.34
CA GLY A 1184 -61.33 32.64 -32.23
C GLY A 1184 -61.46 33.08 -33.69
N PRO A 1185 -62.11 32.30 -34.58
CA PRO A 1185 -62.52 30.90 -34.40
C PRO A 1185 -62.17 29.99 -35.61
N SER A 1186 -62.58 28.72 -35.48
CA SER A 1186 -63.21 27.89 -36.53
C SER A 1186 -62.44 26.70 -37.15
N MET A 1187 -63.27 25.68 -37.41
CA MET A 1187 -63.17 24.58 -38.39
C MET A 1187 -62.18 23.42 -38.17
N ALA A 1188 -62.80 22.24 -38.08
CA ALA A 1188 -62.23 20.90 -38.30
C ALA A 1188 -62.15 20.61 -39.84
N PRO A 1189 -61.97 19.36 -40.35
CA PRO A 1189 -61.71 18.08 -39.70
C PRO A 1189 -60.65 17.18 -40.38
N GLY A 1190 -60.36 16.03 -39.77
CA GLY A 1190 -60.38 14.77 -40.54
C GLY A 1190 -59.05 14.23 -41.11
N PRO A 1191 -59.06 12.99 -41.64
CA PRO A 1191 -58.15 11.97 -41.13
C PRO A 1191 -57.46 11.09 -42.20
N SER A 1192 -56.83 10.00 -41.73
CA SER A 1192 -56.23 8.88 -42.50
C SER A 1192 -54.89 9.22 -43.19
N SER A 1193 -53.95 8.31 -43.48
CA SER A 1193 -53.79 6.84 -43.32
C SER A 1193 -52.26 6.55 -43.31
N GLY A 1194 -51.68 5.36 -43.04
CA GLY A 1194 -52.16 4.00 -42.72
C GLY A 1194 -51.02 2.98 -42.95
N SER A 1195 -51.13 1.73 -42.45
CA SER A 1195 -50.26 0.54 -42.73
C SER A 1195 -48.74 0.64 -42.44
N ASN A 1196 -47.95 -0.39 -42.11
CA ASN A 1196 -48.06 -1.81 -41.69
C ASN A 1196 -46.72 -2.11 -40.93
N GLY A 1197 -46.51 -3.15 -40.13
CA GLY A 1197 -47.34 -4.26 -39.68
C GLY A 1197 -46.53 -5.24 -38.79
N GLU A 1198 -47.25 -6.18 -38.17
CA GLU A 1198 -46.80 -7.48 -37.63
C GLU A 1198 -45.65 -7.57 -36.60
N GLY A 1199 -46.06 -7.88 -35.36
CA GLY A 1199 -45.22 -8.52 -34.33
C GLY A 1199 -46.09 -9.39 -33.40
N LEU A 1200 -46.09 -10.71 -33.62
CA LEU A 1200 -46.77 -11.68 -32.74
C LEU A 1200 -45.91 -11.93 -31.47
N ARG A 1201 -46.47 -11.83 -30.24
CA ARG A 1201 -47.12 -12.90 -29.42
C ARG A 1201 -46.10 -13.99 -28.93
N ILE A 1202 -46.00 -14.45 -27.67
CA ILE A 1202 -47.02 -14.75 -26.63
C ILE A 1202 -46.44 -14.75 -25.16
N CYS A 1203 -47.33 -14.47 -24.18
CA CYS A 1203 -47.37 -14.81 -22.72
C CYS A 1203 -46.40 -14.26 -21.65
N LEU A 1204 -47.04 -13.44 -20.78
CA LEU A 1204 -46.87 -13.32 -19.33
C LEU A 1204 -46.91 -14.67 -18.56
N SER A 1205 -46.28 -14.73 -17.37
CA SER A 1205 -47.01 -15.14 -16.14
C SER A 1205 -46.28 -14.83 -14.80
N ARG A 1206 -47.07 -14.32 -13.83
CA ARG A 1206 -47.02 -14.51 -12.34
C ARG A 1206 -45.87 -14.00 -11.45
N PHE A 1207 -46.11 -12.80 -10.89
CA PHE A 1207 -46.34 -12.50 -9.46
C PHE A 1207 -45.72 -13.32 -8.30
N SER A 1208 -45.23 -12.55 -7.31
CA SER A 1208 -45.12 -12.82 -5.84
C SER A 1208 -44.06 -13.84 -5.37
N LYS A 1209 -43.42 -13.66 -4.21
CA LYS A 1209 -43.63 -12.71 -3.10
C LYS A 1209 -42.39 -11.85 -2.81
#